data_AF-A0AAW8IGI0-F1
#
_entry.id   AF-A0AAW8IGI0-F1
#
_cell.length_a   1.000
_cell.length_b   1.000
_cell.length_c   1.000
_cell.angle_alpha   90.00
_cell.angle_beta   90.00
_cell.angle_gamma   90.00
#
_symmetry.space_group_name_H-M   'P 1'
#
loop_
_entity.id
_entity.type
_entity.pdbx_description
1 polymer ?
#
loop_
_entity_poly.entity_id
_entity_poly.type
_entity_poly.pdbx_seq_one_letter_code
_entity_poly.pdbx_strand_id
1 'polypeptide(L)'
;MSKKGVSKISGNPSPKVGEAVTYTVTDWYPSTPQNQRNPANVTWELFKKRSNGRFTTTNIKKTGVGNFTFGEVAQKHTYRLEAYLFEPEGEGASTIEINPQPEVVPKIEKVELQYVDDSPGTVFSFREKMRARAQCVNLNGKKLKFTLWEDDATGEGHDAKNLLIETKEATVDKTGVATAEFMLTRALMQKAMQGETDLKQLEFYVTVEYFSHNKHATDNVNVNNPLHTPAPTPQSRPQQPANNPSTPPQSTPETSSNNAQPRAENSPAAEKPASQMEERQVAGQSPNPSEELHDYQEAQGTIQADQPPTPQSNEGKTVSIVEDSSVEELLDAYFAKKEYTKQTGEAAGTLEYKFGSNGNKTATDAEKEKIAKIIFGKPAVKTLADKKEYTTLEAIKQALSREVYNKDEKISFQTFKLGAELKKITSAPLDTKLYLVAKTAGSGLSDKQATIIIKEKDGLIKGSAGAVLPILEISEEQMDQATPTTGEVPGTEKSEFTGKIENGMVKIPVHLRPKSGDELKQWKEKISKGKEDGEYTYKFGGENKVTDENSKKRVAEAILKNAKNGNTNNEKIADGKTAYIDDIEKALEIKTYQKDQTIKFKLYKKEKELLYLQAKAQGEKQHDKEFLKADGAYFEVGSKCPRCEAEITLKDIENSFDVYSKQKDFRQKIVDSLNKFIKQRKDEGKDLHLNTCLRKAHFFAQVGVETLGIHGDWIIEGKINHSVDSAKSAFGDRARTLERNGLLSTYCLDRPQTRLYNYLYALGNGYDNGNGNEASGDGWKFRGRGLKQITGRGNYKMISEVIKEIFPVEYNVLPQANAGEEKLVSHPEKVEEIDYAVITAIAYWEKHKIWELADTITSKTSSDNDFKKIRQKVVGESGFKWKAAKDYFKKTYDAFRVGECQQEESSEACTPDSSQCFNYADVWENPEISSDNGGKNNNRYGSTRGHKGIDILSGSTYKDVHSIMCGTVEKIVTSFKTNQYGSLKLGNVVNVKSKDKNGNTVYILYCHLDEVYVTEGQKVKHGEKIALSGSTGNASDGSLPNGVSGRGIKKENWHVHIEACADGAGLVTFFGKDRLQPEDYMKTKFDTNGNAIK
;
A
#
# COMPACT_ATOMS: atom_id res chain seq x y z
N MET A 1 49.04 9.05 -59.40
CA MET A 1 48.09 9.20 -60.53
C MET A 1 47.22 10.41 -60.28
N SER A 2 46.67 11.06 -61.30
CA SER A 2 45.70 12.15 -61.10
C SER A 2 44.33 11.59 -60.66
N LYS A 3 43.65 12.31 -59.74
CA LYS A 3 42.37 11.89 -59.16
C LYS A 3 41.27 11.73 -60.22
N LYS A 4 40.33 10.82 -59.95
CA LYS A 4 39.17 10.45 -60.79
C LYS A 4 37.95 10.22 -59.92
N GLY A 5 36.77 10.58 -60.41
CA GLY A 5 35.50 10.50 -59.69
C GLY A 5 34.95 11.88 -59.35
N VAL A 6 34.05 11.93 -58.38
CA VAL A 6 33.46 13.17 -57.86
C VAL A 6 34.54 14.03 -57.22
N SER A 7 34.52 15.33 -57.49
CA SER A 7 35.43 16.31 -56.88
C SER A 7 34.71 17.33 -56.00
N LYS A 8 33.41 17.58 -56.25
CA LYS A 8 32.61 18.50 -55.45
C LYS A 8 31.15 18.06 -55.32
N ILE A 9 30.60 18.19 -54.12
CA ILE A 9 29.16 18.06 -53.84
C ILE A 9 28.56 19.35 -53.26
N SER A 10 27.23 19.42 -53.25
CA SER A 10 26.45 20.51 -52.63
C SER A 10 25.15 19.98 -52.01
N GLY A 11 24.70 20.62 -50.94
CA GLY A 11 23.45 20.33 -50.21
C GLY A 11 23.45 21.03 -48.85
N ASN A 12 22.38 20.91 -48.08
CA ASN A 12 22.22 21.63 -46.81
C ASN A 12 23.13 21.03 -45.70
N PRO A 13 24.14 21.75 -45.15
CA PRO A 13 24.97 21.25 -44.05
C PRO A 13 24.27 21.29 -42.69
N SER A 14 23.04 21.79 -42.62
CA SER A 14 22.25 21.97 -41.40
C SER A 14 20.75 21.69 -41.67
N PRO A 15 20.39 20.44 -42.04
CA PRO A 15 19.00 20.04 -42.30
C PRO A 15 18.20 20.00 -41.00
N LYS A 16 16.90 20.30 -41.07
CA LYS A 16 16.03 20.18 -39.88
C LYS A 16 15.75 18.69 -39.58
N VAL A 17 15.57 18.36 -38.31
CA VAL A 17 15.13 17.02 -37.91
C VAL A 17 13.79 16.68 -38.57
N GLY A 18 13.69 15.49 -39.17
CA GLY A 18 12.52 15.02 -39.93
C GLY A 18 12.44 15.51 -41.38
N GLU A 19 13.19 16.54 -41.77
CA GLU A 19 13.20 17.06 -43.14
C GLU A 19 13.98 16.13 -44.10
N ALA A 20 13.40 15.86 -45.28
CA ALA A 20 14.05 15.10 -46.34
C ALA A 20 14.86 16.04 -47.24
N VAL A 21 16.19 15.97 -47.15
CA VAL A 21 17.12 16.83 -47.91
C VAL A 21 17.88 16.07 -49.00
N THR A 22 18.08 16.73 -50.14
CA THR A 22 18.81 16.19 -51.30
C THR A 22 20.19 16.82 -51.43
N TYR A 23 21.21 15.98 -51.61
CA TYR A 23 22.58 16.37 -51.92
C TYR A 23 22.90 15.98 -53.38
N THR A 24 23.74 16.78 -54.03
CA THR A 24 24.01 16.69 -55.47
C THR A 24 25.51 16.75 -55.78
N VAL A 25 25.95 16.03 -56.82
CA VAL A 25 27.31 16.19 -57.37
C VAL A 25 27.33 17.44 -58.24
N THR A 26 28.26 18.35 -57.95
CA THR A 26 28.39 19.63 -58.66
C THR A 26 29.64 19.71 -59.52
N ASP A 27 30.69 18.93 -59.24
CA ASP A 27 31.88 18.87 -60.11
C ASP A 27 32.63 17.52 -60.03
N TRP A 28 33.35 17.19 -61.10
CA TRP A 28 34.06 15.94 -61.32
C TRP A 28 35.53 16.19 -61.68
N TYR A 29 36.46 15.44 -61.09
CA TYR A 29 37.89 15.64 -61.35
C TYR A 29 38.19 15.60 -62.86
N PRO A 30 39.05 16.49 -63.42
CA PRO A 30 39.30 16.59 -64.86
C PRO A 30 39.66 15.25 -65.53
N SER A 31 40.41 14.39 -64.84
CA SER A 31 40.82 13.06 -65.33
C SER A 31 39.68 12.03 -65.41
N THR A 32 38.46 12.36 -64.98
CA THR A 32 37.28 11.48 -65.02
C THR A 32 36.69 11.49 -66.44
N PRO A 33 36.63 10.35 -67.15
CA PRO A 33 36.06 10.25 -68.49
C PRO A 33 34.63 10.78 -68.52
N GLN A 34 34.28 11.57 -69.54
CA GLN A 34 32.99 12.27 -69.58
C GLN A 34 31.78 11.32 -69.63
N ASN A 35 31.93 10.15 -70.26
CA ASN A 35 30.94 9.07 -70.26
C ASN A 35 30.77 8.34 -68.90
N GLN A 36 31.67 8.58 -67.93
CA GLN A 36 31.57 8.04 -66.57
C GLN A 36 31.01 9.05 -65.55
N ARG A 37 30.82 10.32 -65.94
CA ARG A 37 30.31 11.41 -65.08
C ARG A 37 28.78 11.35 -64.90
N ASN A 38 28.25 10.19 -64.53
CA ASN A 38 26.82 9.99 -64.27
C ASN A 38 26.55 10.00 -62.75
N PRO A 39 25.81 10.99 -62.21
CA PRO A 39 25.44 11.01 -60.79
C PRO A 39 24.68 9.76 -60.32
N ALA A 40 23.93 9.09 -61.21
CA ALA A 40 23.19 7.86 -60.88
C ALA A 40 24.11 6.68 -60.49
N ASN A 41 25.41 6.75 -60.82
CA ASN A 41 26.39 5.72 -60.49
C ASN A 41 27.21 6.05 -59.22
N VAL A 42 26.97 7.21 -58.58
CA VAL A 42 27.77 7.70 -57.45
C VAL A 42 27.27 7.08 -56.15
N THR A 43 28.19 6.53 -55.34
CA THR A 43 27.91 6.09 -53.99
C THR A 43 27.99 7.27 -53.02
N TRP A 44 26.89 7.51 -52.33
CA TRP A 44 26.74 8.42 -51.21
C TRP A 44 26.85 7.62 -49.90
N GLU A 45 27.85 7.90 -49.07
CA GLU A 45 28.04 7.25 -47.77
C GLU A 45 28.02 8.25 -46.61
N LEU A 46 27.28 7.90 -45.56
CA LEU A 46 27.20 8.72 -44.34
C LEU A 46 28.14 8.19 -43.26
N PHE A 47 28.94 9.09 -42.69
CA PHE A 47 29.85 8.84 -41.58
C PHE A 47 29.39 9.63 -40.34
N LYS A 48 29.60 9.09 -39.14
CA LYS A 48 29.28 9.72 -37.85
C LYS A 48 30.57 10.15 -37.14
N LYS A 49 30.62 11.38 -36.65
CA LYS A 49 31.74 11.90 -35.84
C LYS A 49 31.72 11.24 -34.47
N ARG A 50 32.83 10.64 -34.04
CA ARG A 50 32.99 10.04 -32.71
C ARG A 50 33.57 11.08 -31.74
N SER A 51 33.55 10.78 -30.44
CA SER A 51 34.05 11.66 -29.37
C SER A 51 35.54 12.01 -29.49
N ASN A 52 36.34 11.20 -30.19
CA ASN A 52 37.73 11.48 -30.53
C ASN A 52 37.89 12.31 -31.84
N GLY A 53 36.83 12.95 -32.32
CA GLY A 53 36.81 13.77 -33.53
C GLY A 53 36.81 12.99 -34.86
N ARG A 54 37.15 11.70 -34.86
CA ARG A 54 37.26 10.89 -36.08
C ARG A 54 35.88 10.50 -36.63
N PHE A 55 35.71 10.61 -37.94
CA PHE A 55 34.57 10.05 -38.66
C PHE A 55 34.72 8.54 -38.86
N THR A 56 33.63 7.80 -38.60
CA THR A 56 33.50 6.36 -38.90
C THR A 56 32.23 6.14 -39.69
N THR A 57 32.20 5.17 -40.61
CA THR A 57 30.97 4.86 -41.36
C THR A 57 29.79 4.56 -40.43
N THR A 58 28.59 4.89 -40.90
CA THR A 58 27.30 4.44 -40.32
C THR A 58 26.77 3.17 -41.00
N ASN A 59 27.51 2.63 -41.98
CA ASN A 59 27.09 1.62 -42.95
C ASN A 59 25.94 2.07 -43.90
N ILE A 60 25.41 3.29 -43.76
CA ILE A 60 24.41 3.84 -44.68
C ILE A 60 25.11 4.27 -45.97
N LYS A 61 24.92 3.47 -47.03
CA LYS A 61 25.35 3.78 -48.40
C LYS A 61 24.16 3.80 -49.33
N LYS A 62 24.12 4.74 -50.28
CA LYS A 62 23.12 4.84 -51.36
C LYS A 62 23.81 5.09 -52.69
N THR A 63 23.54 4.29 -53.71
CA THR A 63 24.03 4.56 -55.07
C THR A 63 22.99 5.39 -55.83
N GLY A 64 23.44 6.44 -56.50
CA GLY A 64 22.64 7.31 -57.38
C GLY A 64 21.72 8.32 -56.68
N VAL A 65 21.17 7.99 -55.51
CA VAL A 65 20.17 8.82 -54.82
C VAL A 65 20.77 9.50 -53.58
N GLY A 66 21.02 10.81 -53.70
CA GLY A 66 21.58 11.65 -52.63
C GLY A 66 20.55 12.16 -51.60
N ASN A 67 19.41 11.48 -51.40
CA ASN A 67 18.35 11.94 -50.49
C ASN A 67 18.52 11.34 -49.09
N PHE A 68 18.51 12.17 -48.05
CA PHE A 68 18.66 11.78 -46.64
C PHE A 68 17.68 12.52 -45.74
N THR A 69 17.16 11.83 -44.73
CA THR A 69 16.31 12.39 -43.66
C THR A 69 16.98 12.11 -42.33
N PHE A 70 17.05 13.10 -41.44
CA PHE A 70 17.77 13.00 -40.17
C PHE A 70 16.78 12.96 -39.00
N GLY A 71 16.70 11.84 -38.28
CA GLY A 71 15.79 11.67 -37.14
C GLY A 71 16.27 12.36 -35.85
N GLU A 72 15.43 12.38 -34.82
CA GLU A 72 15.67 13.10 -33.55
C GLU A 72 17.01 12.74 -32.85
N VAL A 73 17.49 11.50 -32.98
CA VAL A 73 18.79 11.10 -32.41
C VAL A 73 19.97 11.76 -33.15
N ALA A 74 19.81 12.13 -34.42
CA ALA A 74 20.87 12.68 -35.25
C ALA A 74 21.29 14.11 -34.84
N GLN A 75 20.39 14.92 -34.26
CA GLN A 75 20.73 16.27 -33.77
C GLN A 75 21.84 16.27 -32.69
N LYS A 76 22.07 15.12 -32.03
CA LYS A 76 23.08 14.97 -30.98
C LYS A 76 24.50 14.72 -31.54
N HIS A 77 24.65 14.68 -32.87
CA HIS A 77 25.87 14.23 -33.52
C HIS A 77 26.15 14.95 -34.85
N THR A 78 27.41 15.34 -35.06
CA THR A 78 27.89 15.71 -36.39
C THR A 78 28.02 14.45 -37.26
N TYR A 79 27.57 14.55 -38.50
CA TYR A 79 27.79 13.56 -39.55
C TYR A 79 28.68 14.15 -40.64
N ARG A 80 29.19 13.29 -41.52
CA ARG A 80 29.79 13.71 -42.79
C ARG A 80 29.20 12.85 -43.89
N LEU A 81 28.58 13.48 -44.88
CA LEU A 81 28.19 12.82 -46.11
C LEU A 81 29.32 12.96 -47.12
N GLU A 82 29.60 11.89 -47.83
CA GLU A 82 30.68 11.80 -48.80
C GLU A 82 30.19 11.07 -50.05
N ALA A 83 30.56 11.59 -51.23
CA ALA A 83 30.10 11.05 -52.51
C ALA A 83 31.28 10.69 -53.40
N TYR A 84 31.31 9.45 -53.89
CA TYR A 84 32.41 8.91 -54.67
C TYR A 84 31.94 7.95 -55.77
N LEU A 85 32.73 7.83 -56.85
CA LEU A 85 32.45 6.91 -57.97
C LEU A 85 33.28 5.60 -57.88
N PHE A 86 34.39 5.62 -57.15
CA PHE A 86 35.33 4.49 -57.06
C PHE A 86 35.60 4.12 -55.60
N GLU A 87 36.32 4.99 -54.88
CA GLU A 87 36.67 4.86 -53.46
C GLU A 87 36.42 6.20 -52.75
N PRO A 88 36.10 6.22 -51.44
CA PRO A 88 36.02 7.45 -50.66
C PRO A 88 37.39 8.11 -50.52
N GLU A 89 37.45 9.44 -50.57
CA GLU A 89 38.68 10.22 -50.42
C GLU A 89 38.97 10.61 -48.97
N GLY A 90 37.98 10.53 -48.09
CA GLY A 90 38.10 10.73 -46.65
C GLY A 90 38.12 12.19 -46.19
N GLU A 91 38.27 13.15 -47.10
CA GLU A 91 38.34 14.59 -46.86
C GLU A 91 38.19 15.38 -48.18
N GLY A 92 38.00 16.71 -48.08
CA GLY A 92 37.91 17.60 -49.22
C GLY A 92 36.49 17.87 -49.72
N ALA A 93 36.37 18.51 -50.89
CA ALA A 93 35.12 19.08 -51.40
C ALA A 93 34.09 18.05 -51.92
N SER A 94 34.47 16.79 -52.04
CA SER A 94 33.59 15.61 -52.20
C SER A 94 32.87 15.22 -50.91
N THR A 95 33.11 15.94 -49.80
CA THR A 95 32.49 15.72 -48.48
C THR A 95 31.77 16.98 -47.96
N ILE A 96 30.72 16.80 -47.16
CA ILE A 96 30.00 17.84 -46.41
C ILE A 96 29.85 17.35 -44.96
N GLU A 97 30.33 18.13 -43.99
CA GLU A 97 29.93 17.93 -42.59
C GLU A 97 28.49 18.44 -42.39
N ILE A 98 27.65 17.62 -41.76
CA ILE A 98 26.22 17.83 -41.55
C ILE A 98 25.95 17.88 -40.06
N ASN A 99 25.32 18.95 -39.58
CA ASN A 99 24.87 19.11 -38.20
C ASN A 99 23.35 19.30 -38.21
N PRO A 100 22.53 18.24 -38.03
CA PRO A 100 21.08 18.34 -38.08
C PRO A 100 20.55 19.28 -36.99
N GLN A 101 19.66 20.20 -37.35
CA GLN A 101 19.18 21.27 -36.47
C GLN A 101 17.85 20.90 -35.77
N PRO A 102 17.69 21.26 -34.49
CA PRO A 102 16.47 21.04 -33.72
C PRO A 102 15.38 22.06 -34.09
N GLU A 103 14.45 21.72 -34.98
CA GLU A 103 13.28 22.57 -35.22
C GLU A 103 12.08 21.80 -35.80
N VAL A 104 11.24 21.25 -34.92
CA VAL A 104 9.77 21.33 -35.06
C VAL A 104 9.14 21.35 -33.65
N VAL A 105 8.13 22.21 -33.48
CA VAL A 105 6.97 22.06 -32.59
C VAL A 105 6.61 20.56 -32.41
N PRO A 106 6.73 19.96 -31.21
CA PRO A 106 6.39 18.54 -30.99
C PRO A 106 4.99 18.16 -31.46
N LYS A 107 4.89 17.16 -32.33
CA LYS A 107 3.64 16.80 -33.02
C LYS A 107 3.45 15.31 -33.35
N ILE A 108 2.22 14.91 -33.58
CA ILE A 108 1.76 13.63 -34.12
C ILE A 108 1.67 13.81 -35.65
N GLU A 109 2.60 13.20 -36.38
CA GLU A 109 2.71 13.35 -37.83
C GLU A 109 1.58 12.64 -38.59
N LYS A 110 1.15 11.47 -38.09
CA LYS A 110 0.13 10.63 -38.71
C LYS A 110 -0.40 9.60 -37.72
N VAL A 111 -1.68 9.26 -37.82
CA VAL A 111 -2.25 8.03 -37.21
C VAL A 111 -2.61 7.05 -38.33
N GLU A 112 -2.38 5.77 -38.09
CA GLU A 112 -2.64 4.68 -39.02
C GLU A 112 -3.34 3.52 -38.31
N LEU A 113 -4.23 2.83 -39.02
CA LEU A 113 -4.85 1.59 -38.57
C LEU A 113 -4.21 0.40 -39.28
N GLN A 114 -3.93 -0.66 -38.52
CA GLN A 114 -3.23 -1.86 -38.96
C GLN A 114 -3.87 -3.12 -38.37
N TYR A 115 -3.70 -4.24 -39.06
CA TYR A 115 -3.95 -5.56 -38.51
C TYR A 115 -2.82 -5.99 -37.53
N VAL A 116 -2.97 -7.15 -36.90
CA VAL A 116 -2.02 -7.68 -35.91
C VAL A 116 -0.63 -8.01 -36.46
N ASP A 117 -0.49 -8.12 -37.77
CA ASP A 117 0.76 -8.39 -38.49
C ASP A 117 1.37 -7.13 -39.14
N ASP A 118 0.94 -5.95 -38.67
CA ASP A 118 1.38 -4.62 -39.12
C ASP A 118 1.06 -4.28 -40.59
N SER A 119 0.28 -5.11 -41.30
CA SER A 119 -0.28 -4.71 -42.59
C SER A 119 -1.36 -3.61 -42.42
N PRO A 120 -1.45 -2.60 -43.32
CA PRO A 120 -2.45 -1.54 -43.21
C PRO A 120 -3.88 -2.08 -43.31
N GLY A 121 -4.77 -1.65 -42.41
CA GLY A 121 -6.14 -2.13 -42.33
C GLY A 121 -7.17 -1.02 -42.36
N THR A 122 -8.16 -1.15 -43.24
CA THR A 122 -9.31 -0.24 -43.36
C THR A 122 -10.66 -0.95 -43.21
N VAL A 123 -10.68 -2.29 -43.22
CA VAL A 123 -11.87 -3.13 -43.06
C VAL A 123 -11.55 -4.27 -42.09
N PHE A 124 -12.12 -4.24 -40.88
CA PHE A 124 -11.80 -5.17 -39.80
C PHE A 124 -12.95 -6.14 -39.50
N SER A 125 -12.65 -7.25 -38.81
CA SER A 125 -13.65 -8.23 -38.34
C SER A 125 -14.13 -7.98 -36.90
N PHE A 126 -15.40 -8.25 -36.59
CA PHE A 126 -15.99 -8.27 -35.23
C PHE A 126 -15.42 -9.33 -34.26
N ARG A 127 -14.23 -9.87 -34.54
CA ARG A 127 -13.47 -10.79 -33.68
C ARG A 127 -11.97 -10.49 -33.64
N GLU A 128 -11.55 -9.39 -34.26
CA GLU A 128 -10.17 -9.09 -34.55
C GLU A 128 -9.58 -8.06 -33.57
N LYS A 129 -8.25 -7.95 -33.62
CA LYS A 129 -7.48 -6.89 -32.98
C LYS A 129 -7.14 -5.85 -34.03
N MET A 130 -7.57 -4.62 -33.80
CA MET A 130 -7.09 -3.47 -34.54
C MET A 130 -5.92 -2.83 -33.80
N ARG A 131 -4.85 -2.50 -34.53
CA ARG A 131 -3.69 -1.77 -34.02
C ARG A 131 -3.73 -0.34 -34.56
N ALA A 132 -3.87 0.64 -33.67
CA ALA A 132 -3.72 2.05 -34.00
C ALA A 132 -2.27 2.47 -33.72
N ARG A 133 -1.60 3.05 -34.71
CA ARG A 133 -0.19 3.43 -34.67
C ARG A 133 -0.04 4.92 -34.99
N ALA A 134 0.47 5.69 -34.04
CA ALA A 134 0.78 7.11 -34.21
C ALA A 134 2.27 7.29 -34.51
N GLN A 135 2.59 7.89 -35.65
CA GLN A 135 3.92 8.38 -35.99
C GLN A 135 4.07 9.81 -35.47
N CYS A 136 5.17 10.12 -34.79
CA CYS A 136 5.32 11.33 -33.97
C CYS A 136 6.72 11.93 -34.08
N VAL A 137 6.82 13.26 -34.01
CA VAL A 137 8.06 14.04 -34.08
C VAL A 137 8.27 14.78 -32.77
N ASN A 138 9.45 14.63 -32.16
CA ASN A 138 9.86 15.27 -30.89
C ASN A 138 8.96 14.95 -29.67
N LEU A 139 8.19 13.85 -29.73
CA LEU A 139 7.33 13.36 -28.64
C LEU A 139 7.86 12.10 -27.93
N ASN A 140 9.07 11.64 -28.26
CA ASN A 140 9.72 10.48 -27.62
C ASN A 140 9.65 10.53 -26.07
N GLY A 141 9.18 9.46 -25.45
CA GLY A 141 8.99 9.33 -24.00
C GLY A 141 7.74 10.04 -23.45
N LYS A 142 6.96 10.76 -24.26
CA LYS A 142 5.66 11.31 -23.89
C LYS A 142 4.56 10.24 -23.97
N LYS A 143 3.50 10.40 -23.18
CA LYS A 143 2.26 9.64 -23.35
C LYS A 143 1.33 10.35 -24.33
N LEU A 144 0.68 9.56 -25.18
CA LEU A 144 -0.47 9.97 -26.00
C LEU A 144 -1.71 9.20 -25.56
N LYS A 145 -2.88 9.83 -25.68
CA LYS A 145 -4.18 9.20 -25.45
C LYS A 145 -4.82 8.85 -26.79
N PHE A 146 -5.10 7.57 -26.99
CA PHE A 146 -5.81 7.01 -28.14
C PHE A 146 -7.27 6.77 -27.74
N THR A 147 -8.24 7.30 -28.47
CA THR A 147 -9.67 7.07 -28.24
C THR A 147 -10.33 6.56 -29.52
N LEU A 148 -11.05 5.45 -29.40
CA LEU A 148 -11.82 4.82 -30.47
C LEU A 148 -13.29 5.27 -30.36
N TRP A 149 -13.83 5.73 -31.48
CA TRP A 149 -15.19 6.26 -31.65
C TRP A 149 -15.91 5.50 -32.77
N GLU A 150 -17.22 5.33 -32.66
CA GLU A 150 -18.11 5.09 -33.80
C GLU A 150 -18.42 6.41 -34.51
N ASP A 151 -18.66 6.37 -35.82
CA ASP A 151 -19.08 7.51 -36.64
C ASP A 151 -20.53 7.30 -37.11
N ASP A 152 -21.51 7.97 -36.47
CA ASP A 152 -22.95 7.89 -36.81
C ASP A 152 -23.48 9.19 -37.45
N ALA A 153 -22.60 10.18 -37.64
CA ALA A 153 -22.91 11.49 -38.18
C ALA A 153 -22.57 11.63 -39.67
N THR A 154 -23.38 12.37 -40.42
CA THR A 154 -23.16 12.62 -41.85
C THR A 154 -22.22 13.81 -42.07
N GLY A 155 -20.92 13.56 -42.14
CA GLY A 155 -19.88 14.55 -42.40
C GLY A 155 -18.47 13.94 -42.43
N GLU A 156 -17.44 14.80 -42.36
CA GLU A 156 -16.06 14.40 -42.04
C GLU A 156 -15.68 15.00 -40.67
N GLY A 157 -15.08 14.21 -39.79
CA GLY A 157 -14.54 14.64 -38.50
C GLY A 157 -15.47 14.45 -37.28
N HIS A 158 -14.94 14.76 -36.10
CA HIS A 158 -15.58 14.48 -34.80
C HIS A 158 -16.88 15.28 -34.54
N ASP A 159 -18.04 14.66 -34.76
CA ASP A 159 -19.34 15.15 -34.28
C ASP A 159 -19.56 14.79 -32.79
N ALA A 160 -20.35 15.59 -32.07
CA ALA A 160 -20.69 15.34 -30.67
C ALA A 160 -21.73 14.21 -30.46
N LYS A 161 -22.30 13.66 -31.53
CA LYS A 161 -23.13 12.43 -31.51
C LYS A 161 -22.28 11.16 -31.42
N ASN A 162 -21.16 11.15 -32.15
CA ASN A 162 -20.27 10.02 -32.36
C ASN A 162 -19.89 9.30 -31.05
N LEU A 163 -20.12 7.99 -31.00
CA LEU A 163 -20.13 7.24 -29.74
C LEU A 163 -18.72 6.79 -29.30
N LEU A 164 -18.24 7.30 -28.16
CA LEU A 164 -16.95 6.88 -27.57
C LEU A 164 -17.00 5.39 -27.17
N ILE A 165 -16.25 4.55 -27.88
CA ILE A 165 -16.18 3.09 -27.64
C ILE A 165 -15.21 2.77 -26.49
N GLU A 166 -13.90 3.04 -26.67
CA GLU A 166 -12.81 2.70 -25.74
C GLU A 166 -11.70 3.79 -25.76
N THR A 167 -10.86 3.87 -24.70
CA THR A 167 -9.71 4.80 -24.61
C THR A 167 -8.50 4.09 -24.00
N LYS A 168 -7.29 4.37 -24.52
CA LYS A 168 -6.01 3.81 -24.06
C LYS A 168 -4.92 4.88 -24.05
N GLU A 169 -3.88 4.64 -23.25
CA GLU A 169 -2.65 5.44 -23.29
C GLU A 169 -1.51 4.57 -23.86
N ALA A 170 -0.65 5.17 -24.68
CA ALA A 170 0.62 4.58 -25.08
C ALA A 170 1.74 5.63 -25.01
N THR A 171 2.96 5.19 -24.69
CA THR A 171 4.14 6.07 -24.68
C THR A 171 4.81 6.02 -26.04
N VAL A 172 5.16 7.18 -26.60
CA VAL A 172 5.97 7.27 -27.83
C VAL A 172 7.36 6.73 -27.56
N ASP A 173 7.83 5.81 -28.39
CA ASP A 173 9.13 5.18 -28.26
C ASP A 173 10.28 5.99 -28.91
N LYS A 174 11.49 5.42 -28.83
CA LYS A 174 12.72 6.00 -29.40
C LYS A 174 12.75 6.11 -30.93
N THR A 175 11.78 5.53 -31.65
CA THR A 175 11.61 5.64 -33.10
C THR A 175 10.60 6.73 -33.49
N GLY A 176 9.93 7.35 -32.50
CA GLY A 176 8.85 8.29 -32.72
C GLY A 176 7.49 7.60 -32.86
N VAL A 177 7.31 6.36 -32.40
CA VAL A 177 6.07 5.60 -32.58
C VAL A 177 5.37 5.33 -31.25
N ALA A 178 4.06 5.56 -31.20
CA ALA A 178 3.18 5.05 -30.14
C ALA A 178 2.13 4.11 -30.75
N THR A 179 1.79 3.03 -30.04
CA THR A 179 0.89 2.00 -30.56
C THR A 179 -0.12 1.55 -29.49
N ALA A 180 -1.41 1.51 -29.85
CA ALA A 180 -2.50 1.01 -29.00
C ALA A 180 -3.29 -0.09 -29.72
N GLU A 181 -3.54 -1.21 -29.05
CA GLU A 181 -4.37 -2.30 -29.58
C GLU A 181 -5.80 -2.24 -29.02
N PHE A 182 -6.79 -2.22 -29.91
CA PHE A 182 -8.22 -2.30 -29.60
C PHE A 182 -8.74 -3.70 -29.97
N MET A 183 -9.48 -4.32 -29.05
CA MET A 183 -10.10 -5.63 -29.27
C MET A 183 -11.54 -5.39 -29.75
N LEU A 184 -11.85 -5.67 -31.02
CA LEU A 184 -13.16 -5.40 -31.63
C LEU A 184 -14.20 -6.47 -31.24
N THR A 185 -14.36 -6.69 -29.93
CA THR A 185 -15.21 -7.75 -29.37
C THR A 185 -16.69 -7.47 -29.56
N ARG A 186 -17.47 -8.54 -29.72
CA ARG A 186 -18.94 -8.49 -29.83
C ARG A 186 -19.64 -7.60 -28.78
N ALA A 187 -19.09 -7.45 -27.58
CA ALA A 187 -19.65 -6.60 -26.52
C ALA A 187 -19.38 -5.10 -26.73
N LEU A 188 -18.21 -4.73 -27.26
CA LEU A 188 -17.91 -3.34 -27.66
C LEU A 188 -18.66 -2.98 -28.96
N MET A 189 -18.87 -3.94 -29.86
CA MET A 189 -19.67 -3.74 -31.07
C MET A 189 -21.17 -3.65 -30.75
N GLN A 190 -21.69 -4.41 -29.79
CA GLN A 190 -23.04 -4.21 -29.23
C GLN A 190 -23.26 -2.86 -28.52
N LYS A 191 -22.18 -2.11 -28.25
CA LYS A 191 -22.26 -0.73 -27.75
C LYS A 191 -22.34 0.25 -28.93
N ALA A 192 -21.52 0.07 -29.96
CA ALA A 192 -21.59 0.86 -31.21
C ALA A 192 -22.96 0.72 -31.90
N MET A 193 -23.47 -0.51 -32.07
CA MET A 193 -24.82 -0.82 -32.63
C MET A 193 -26.04 -0.25 -31.85
N GLN A 194 -25.85 0.78 -31.02
CA GLN A 194 -26.88 1.61 -30.38
C GLN A 194 -26.97 3.02 -31.00
N GLY A 195 -25.98 3.45 -31.80
CA GLY A 195 -26.07 4.63 -32.67
C GLY A 195 -26.60 4.29 -34.07
N GLU A 196 -25.91 3.37 -34.76
CA GLU A 196 -26.16 3.08 -36.18
C GLU A 196 -27.52 2.41 -36.51
N THR A 197 -28.03 2.72 -37.70
CA THR A 197 -29.25 2.22 -38.34
C THR A 197 -29.07 1.04 -39.33
N ASP A 198 -27.97 0.91 -40.07
CA ASP A 198 -27.64 -0.32 -40.84
C ASP A 198 -26.68 -1.23 -40.08
N LEU A 199 -27.25 -2.20 -39.37
CA LEU A 199 -26.57 -3.16 -38.49
C LEU A 199 -25.61 -4.17 -39.20
N LYS A 200 -25.22 -3.93 -40.46
CA LYS A 200 -24.30 -4.77 -41.24
C LYS A 200 -22.85 -4.31 -41.24
N GLN A 201 -22.63 -3.00 -41.20
CA GLN A 201 -21.30 -2.38 -41.21
C GLN A 201 -21.28 -1.27 -40.15
N LEU A 202 -20.12 -1.00 -39.56
CA LEU A 202 -19.94 0.12 -38.64
C LEU A 202 -18.76 0.96 -39.12
N GLU A 203 -18.96 2.27 -39.23
CA GLU A 203 -17.91 3.25 -39.49
C GLU A 203 -17.33 3.74 -38.16
N PHE A 204 -16.02 3.96 -38.11
CA PHE A 204 -15.33 4.26 -36.86
C PHE A 204 -14.02 5.02 -37.12
N TYR A 205 -13.51 5.68 -36.08
CA TYR A 205 -12.20 6.34 -36.13
C TYR A 205 -11.46 6.29 -34.80
N VAL A 206 -10.13 6.42 -34.87
CA VAL A 206 -9.26 6.58 -33.69
C VAL A 206 -8.64 7.96 -33.71
N THR A 207 -8.97 8.78 -32.71
CA THR A 207 -8.29 10.05 -32.42
C THR A 207 -7.11 9.80 -31.48
N VAL A 208 -5.98 10.45 -31.70
CA VAL A 208 -4.79 10.41 -30.83
C VAL A 208 -4.37 11.83 -30.48
N GLU A 209 -4.16 12.12 -29.19
CA GLU A 209 -3.87 13.48 -28.69
C GLU A 209 -2.65 13.54 -27.75
N TYR A 210 -1.94 14.66 -27.80
CA TYR A 210 -0.84 15.03 -26.90
C TYR A 210 -1.25 16.20 -25.99
N PHE A 211 -0.86 16.14 -24.71
CA PHE A 211 -1.26 17.13 -23.69
C PHE A 211 -0.09 17.87 -23.03
N SER A 212 -0.23 19.20 -23.00
CA SER A 212 0.07 20.02 -21.81
C SER A 212 -1.23 20.75 -21.39
N HIS A 213 -1.77 20.31 -20.25
CA HIS A 213 -2.94 20.84 -19.49
C HIS A 213 -4.28 21.12 -20.20
N ASN A 214 -5.35 20.68 -19.52
CA ASN A 214 -6.77 20.93 -19.82
C ASN A 214 -7.38 20.26 -21.07
N LYS A 215 -8.72 20.21 -21.05
CA LYS A 215 -9.58 19.54 -22.02
C LYS A 215 -10.06 20.56 -23.06
N HIS A 216 -10.27 20.13 -24.29
CA HIS A 216 -11.15 20.86 -25.19
C HIS A 216 -12.62 20.60 -24.86
N ALA A 217 -13.37 21.70 -24.78
CA ALA A 217 -14.75 21.78 -25.23
C ALA A 217 -14.80 22.96 -26.20
N THR A 218 -15.49 22.81 -27.32
CA THR A 218 -15.73 23.88 -28.29
C THR A 218 -17.08 24.56 -28.01
N ASP A 219 -17.20 25.84 -28.39
CA ASP A 219 -18.43 26.61 -28.14
C ASP A 219 -19.57 26.17 -29.07
N ASN A 220 -20.73 25.88 -28.47
CA ASN A 220 -21.98 25.70 -29.21
C ASN A 220 -22.56 27.06 -29.62
N VAL A 221 -22.90 27.22 -30.91
CA VAL A 221 -23.70 28.35 -31.41
C VAL A 221 -25.05 27.83 -31.90
N ASN A 222 -26.12 28.17 -31.18
CA ASN A 222 -27.47 27.81 -31.57
C ASN A 222 -27.93 28.65 -32.77
N VAL A 223 -28.19 27.99 -33.91
CA VAL A 223 -29.04 28.52 -34.98
C VAL A 223 -30.46 28.01 -34.76
N ASN A 224 -31.49 28.84 -34.94
CA ASN A 224 -32.87 28.43 -34.71
C ASN A 224 -33.87 29.17 -35.61
N ASN A 225 -34.90 28.44 -36.08
CA ASN A 225 -36.02 28.90 -36.92
C ASN A 225 -35.63 29.37 -38.35
N PRO A 226 -36.59 29.42 -39.33
CA PRO A 226 -37.97 28.93 -39.31
C PRO A 226 -38.33 27.94 -40.44
N LEU A 227 -39.46 27.22 -40.26
CA LEU A 227 -40.06 26.23 -41.17
C LEU A 227 -39.28 24.88 -41.24
N HIS A 228 -39.88 23.69 -41.14
CA HIS A 228 -41.28 23.32 -40.85
C HIS A 228 -41.35 21.91 -40.24
N THR A 229 -42.22 21.69 -39.26
CA THR A 229 -42.66 20.36 -38.78
C THR A 229 -44.19 20.27 -38.91
N PRO A 230 -44.76 19.08 -39.15
CA PRO A 230 -45.28 18.29 -38.02
C PRO A 230 -45.20 16.75 -38.18
N ALA A 231 -45.55 16.05 -37.10
CA ALA A 231 -45.66 14.59 -37.01
C ALA A 231 -46.92 14.02 -37.70
N PRO A 232 -46.99 12.69 -37.99
CA PRO A 232 -48.20 12.05 -38.51
C PRO A 232 -49.40 12.14 -37.53
N THR A 233 -50.54 12.53 -38.08
CA THR A 233 -51.78 12.91 -37.38
C THR A 233 -52.68 11.74 -36.97
N PRO A 234 -53.28 11.78 -35.77
CA PRO A 234 -54.71 11.48 -35.59
C PRO A 234 -55.56 12.60 -36.25
N GLN A 235 -56.68 12.23 -36.89
CA GLN A 235 -57.52 13.12 -37.72
C GLN A 235 -58.07 14.34 -36.92
N SER A 236 -58.36 15.53 -37.47
CA SER A 236 -59.19 15.77 -38.69
C SER A 236 -59.31 17.26 -39.14
N ARG A 237 -59.59 17.47 -40.45
CA ARG A 237 -60.29 18.62 -41.12
C ARG A 237 -59.52 19.98 -41.32
N PRO A 238 -59.96 20.93 -42.21
CA PRO A 238 -59.29 21.12 -43.53
C PRO A 238 -59.03 22.57 -44.08
N GLN A 239 -58.45 22.65 -45.31
CA GLN A 239 -58.47 23.73 -46.37
C GLN A 239 -57.39 24.86 -46.45
N GLN A 240 -56.47 24.75 -47.45
CA GLN A 240 -56.02 25.67 -48.56
C GLN A 240 -55.94 27.24 -48.44
N PRO A 241 -55.23 27.98 -49.35
CA PRO A 241 -53.98 27.73 -50.13
C PRO A 241 -53.01 28.95 -50.43
N ALA A 242 -51.84 28.71 -51.09
CA ALA A 242 -51.28 29.41 -52.30
C ALA A 242 -49.88 30.15 -52.34
N ASN A 243 -49.05 29.72 -53.31
CA ASN A 243 -48.12 30.47 -54.23
C ASN A 243 -46.59 30.73 -53.95
N ASN A 244 -45.86 31.14 -55.02
CA ASN A 244 -44.44 30.84 -55.43
C ASN A 244 -43.84 32.05 -56.27
N PRO A 245 -42.69 32.06 -57.05
CA PRO A 245 -41.42 31.27 -57.15
C PRO A 245 -40.06 32.04 -57.51
N SER A 246 -38.91 31.30 -57.61
CA SER A 246 -37.75 31.40 -58.58
C SER A 246 -36.50 32.36 -58.46
N THR A 247 -35.43 32.09 -59.27
CA THR A 247 -33.94 32.39 -59.22
C THR A 247 -33.37 33.03 -60.54
N PRO A 248 -32.05 33.12 -60.93
CA PRO A 248 -30.65 33.15 -60.32
C PRO A 248 -29.84 34.45 -60.76
N PRO A 249 -28.61 34.56 -61.40
CA PRO A 249 -27.26 33.89 -61.35
C PRO A 249 -25.92 34.77 -61.39
N GLN A 250 -24.85 34.35 -60.67
CA GLN A 250 -23.37 34.18 -61.00
C GLN A 250 -22.40 35.21 -61.72
N SER A 251 -21.14 35.32 -61.21
CA SER A 251 -19.77 35.48 -61.87
C SER A 251 -18.75 36.56 -61.33
N THR A 252 -17.46 36.52 -61.75
CA THR A 252 -16.18 37.01 -61.09
C THR A 252 -15.38 38.08 -61.93
N PRO A 253 -14.07 38.52 -61.73
CA PRO A 253 -12.95 38.18 -60.79
C PRO A 253 -12.00 39.36 -60.30
N GLU A 254 -10.76 39.02 -59.86
CA GLU A 254 -9.48 39.81 -59.75
C GLU A 254 -9.05 40.56 -58.43
N THR A 255 -7.81 41.14 -58.39
CA THR A 255 -6.87 41.00 -57.23
C THR A 255 -6.16 42.24 -56.62
N SER A 256 -5.90 42.14 -55.30
CA SER A 256 -4.79 42.72 -54.48
C SER A 256 -4.80 44.20 -54.01
N SER A 257 -4.82 44.39 -52.68
CA SER A 257 -3.96 45.30 -51.85
C SER A 257 -4.42 45.34 -50.37
N ASN A 258 -3.76 46.13 -49.50
CA ASN A 258 -3.71 45.91 -48.04
C ASN A 258 -4.79 46.61 -47.18
N ASN A 259 -5.00 46.01 -45.98
CA ASN A 259 -5.44 46.62 -44.70
C ASN A 259 -6.87 47.20 -44.54
N ALA A 260 -7.76 46.28 -44.15
CA ALA A 260 -8.55 46.32 -42.90
C ALA A 260 -9.80 47.23 -42.73
N GLN A 261 -10.71 46.73 -41.89
CA GLN A 261 -12.01 47.30 -41.46
C GLN A 261 -13.13 47.30 -42.53
N PRO A 262 -14.42 47.27 -42.14
CA PRO A 262 -15.01 47.34 -40.79
C PRO A 262 -15.55 46.01 -40.22
N ARG A 263 -15.88 46.00 -38.92
CA ARG A 263 -16.74 44.96 -38.30
C ARG A 263 -18.21 45.30 -38.56
N ALA A 264 -19.06 44.30 -38.79
CA ALA A 264 -20.49 44.49 -39.03
C ALA A 264 -21.27 44.75 -37.72
N GLU A 265 -22.14 45.77 -37.74
CA GLU A 265 -23.01 46.15 -36.63
C GLU A 265 -24.03 45.05 -36.30
N ASN A 266 -24.53 45.04 -35.06
CA ASN A 266 -25.46 44.04 -34.51
C ASN A 266 -24.94 42.58 -34.51
N SER A 267 -23.62 42.39 -34.45
CA SER A 267 -22.99 41.09 -34.23
C SER A 267 -22.26 41.03 -32.86
N PRO A 268 -22.11 39.85 -32.21
CA PRO A 268 -21.31 39.70 -30.99
C PRO A 268 -19.83 40.07 -31.14
N ALA A 269 -19.34 40.31 -32.37
CA ALA A 269 -18.00 40.85 -32.63
C ALA A 269 -17.87 42.36 -32.30
N ALA A 270 -18.97 43.05 -31.99
CA ALA A 270 -18.95 44.46 -31.56
C ALA A 270 -18.52 44.64 -30.10
N GLU A 271 -18.75 43.65 -29.22
CA GLU A 271 -18.61 43.82 -27.75
C GLU A 271 -17.30 43.28 -27.14
N LYS A 272 -16.36 42.78 -27.96
CA LYS A 272 -15.04 42.32 -27.48
C LYS A 272 -13.91 43.30 -27.86
N PRO A 273 -13.12 43.81 -26.87
CA PRO A 273 -12.03 44.76 -27.09
C PRO A 273 -10.85 44.12 -27.84
N ALA A 274 -9.94 44.96 -28.36
CA ALA A 274 -8.73 44.52 -29.04
C ALA A 274 -7.73 43.84 -28.09
N SER A 275 -6.92 42.91 -28.61
CA SER A 275 -5.86 42.23 -27.86
C SER A 275 -4.58 43.07 -27.85
N GLN A 276 -3.79 42.96 -26.77
CA GLN A 276 -2.60 43.77 -26.52
C GLN A 276 -1.36 43.35 -27.35
N MET A 277 -1.56 42.91 -28.60
CA MET A 277 -0.48 42.53 -29.53
C MET A 277 -0.42 43.40 -30.79
N GLU A 278 -1.47 44.16 -31.13
CA GLU A 278 -1.43 45.11 -32.28
C GLU A 278 -0.77 46.46 -31.94
N GLU A 279 -0.39 46.72 -30.68
CA GLU A 279 0.10 48.05 -30.23
C GLU A 279 1.60 48.11 -29.88
N ARG A 280 2.43 47.13 -30.32
CA ARG A 280 3.90 47.18 -30.14
C ARG A 280 4.71 46.77 -31.37
N GLN A 281 4.70 47.62 -32.40
CA GLN A 281 5.81 47.70 -33.35
C GLN A 281 7.01 48.42 -32.72
N VAL A 282 7.85 47.70 -31.95
CA VAL A 282 9.18 48.17 -31.53
C VAL A 282 10.20 47.04 -31.71
N ALA A 283 11.37 47.37 -32.24
CA ALA A 283 12.36 46.37 -32.64
C ALA A 283 13.13 45.75 -31.45
N GLY A 284 13.40 44.45 -31.57
CA GLY A 284 14.64 43.84 -31.05
C GLY A 284 14.68 43.39 -29.59
N GLN A 285 13.99 42.29 -29.25
CA GLN A 285 14.44 41.29 -28.25
C GLN A 285 13.62 39.98 -28.37
N SER A 286 14.17 38.85 -27.92
CA SER A 286 13.58 37.52 -28.12
C SER A 286 12.35 37.23 -27.22
N PRO A 287 11.36 36.45 -27.70
CA PRO A 287 10.34 35.83 -26.86
C PRO A 287 10.88 34.62 -26.07
N ASN A 288 10.17 34.21 -25.01
CA ASN A 288 10.46 32.99 -24.24
C ASN A 288 9.87 31.73 -24.90
N PRO A 289 10.52 30.56 -24.77
CA PRO A 289 9.99 29.28 -25.24
C PRO A 289 9.02 28.65 -24.22
N SER A 290 7.82 29.22 -24.09
CA SER A 290 6.79 28.72 -23.15
C SER A 290 5.36 28.97 -23.61
N GLU A 291 4.99 28.42 -24.77
CA GLU A 291 3.59 28.28 -25.20
C GLU A 291 3.21 26.80 -25.15
N GLU A 292 2.01 26.49 -24.66
CA GLU A 292 1.54 25.11 -24.48
C GLU A 292 1.10 24.51 -25.82
N LEU A 293 1.32 23.20 -25.98
CA LEU A 293 1.26 22.52 -27.27
C LEU A 293 0.18 21.44 -27.26
N HIS A 294 -0.94 21.78 -27.87
CA HIS A 294 -2.04 20.87 -28.16
C HIS A 294 -1.87 20.34 -29.57
N ASP A 295 -1.88 19.03 -29.73
CA ASP A 295 -1.84 18.41 -31.05
C ASP A 295 -2.62 17.10 -31.06
N TYR A 296 -3.36 16.86 -32.14
CA TYR A 296 -4.19 15.68 -32.31
C TYR A 296 -4.26 15.27 -33.78
N GLN A 297 -4.42 13.97 -34.01
CA GLN A 297 -4.54 13.40 -35.35
C GLN A 297 -5.46 12.17 -35.31
N GLU A 298 -6.15 11.89 -36.42
CA GLU A 298 -7.14 10.81 -36.51
C GLU A 298 -6.89 9.85 -37.69
N ALA A 299 -7.52 8.68 -37.62
CA ALA A 299 -7.58 7.68 -38.70
C ALA A 299 -8.92 6.92 -38.68
N GLN A 300 -9.59 6.85 -39.83
CA GLN A 300 -10.89 6.18 -40.03
C GLN A 300 -10.75 4.73 -40.52
N GLY A 301 -11.78 3.92 -40.31
CA GLY A 301 -11.95 2.57 -40.85
C GLY A 301 -13.40 2.07 -40.77
N THR A 302 -13.62 0.85 -41.25
CA THR A 302 -14.92 0.16 -41.21
C THR A 302 -14.80 -1.23 -40.57
N ILE A 303 -15.88 -1.74 -39.98
CA ILE A 303 -15.93 -3.09 -39.39
C ILE A 303 -17.11 -3.87 -39.97
N GLN A 304 -16.87 -5.11 -40.36
CA GLN A 304 -17.85 -5.98 -41.03
C GLN A 304 -18.00 -7.32 -40.30
N ALA A 305 -19.21 -7.89 -40.35
CA ALA A 305 -19.60 -9.04 -39.53
C ALA A 305 -19.18 -10.40 -40.09
N ASP A 306 -19.10 -10.49 -41.42
CA ASP A 306 -18.81 -11.65 -42.24
C ASP A 306 -17.32 -11.76 -42.66
N GLN A 307 -16.57 -10.65 -42.57
CA GLN A 307 -15.13 -10.62 -42.77
C GLN A 307 -14.42 -11.59 -41.78
N PRO A 308 -13.61 -12.56 -42.25
CA PRO A 308 -12.83 -13.43 -41.39
C PRO A 308 -11.61 -12.69 -40.80
N PRO A 309 -11.16 -13.01 -39.57
CA PRO A 309 -9.97 -12.40 -38.99
C PRO A 309 -8.68 -12.76 -39.74
N THR A 310 -7.77 -11.80 -39.82
CA THR A 310 -6.47 -11.93 -40.49
C THR A 310 -5.57 -12.95 -39.76
N PRO A 311 -5.00 -13.96 -40.44
CA PRO A 311 -4.01 -14.85 -39.84
C PRO A 311 -2.74 -14.08 -39.43
N GLN A 312 -2.18 -14.36 -38.26
CA GLN A 312 -0.90 -13.76 -37.86
C GLN A 312 0.22 -14.27 -38.78
N SER A 313 0.82 -13.37 -39.55
CA SER A 313 1.96 -13.68 -40.42
C SER A 313 3.30 -13.55 -39.68
N ASN A 314 4.31 -14.31 -40.14
CA ASN A 314 5.70 -14.22 -39.70
C ASN A 314 6.57 -13.87 -40.90
N GLU A 315 6.72 -12.59 -41.27
CA GLU A 315 7.89 -12.02 -41.96
C GLU A 315 7.69 -10.52 -42.26
N GLY A 316 8.64 -9.68 -41.89
CA GLY A 316 8.58 -8.23 -42.10
C GLY A 316 9.30 -7.75 -43.36
N LYS A 317 8.80 -6.69 -44.00
CA LYS A 317 9.50 -5.93 -45.05
C LYS A 317 10.01 -4.61 -44.50
N THR A 318 11.23 -4.22 -44.88
CA THR A 318 11.94 -3.08 -44.30
C THR A 318 11.79 -1.79 -45.11
N VAL A 319 11.71 -0.67 -44.39
CA VAL A 319 12.01 0.68 -44.89
C VAL A 319 13.22 1.18 -44.11
N SER A 320 14.26 1.65 -44.79
CA SER A 320 15.56 1.96 -44.16
C SER A 320 15.55 3.29 -43.39
N ILE A 321 14.93 3.29 -42.21
CA ILE A 321 15.14 4.29 -41.16
C ILE A 321 16.56 4.11 -40.58
N VAL A 322 17.16 5.19 -40.06
CA VAL A 322 18.44 5.13 -39.35
C VAL A 322 18.22 4.62 -37.92
N GLU A 323 17.95 3.33 -37.80
CA GLU A 323 17.89 2.63 -36.52
C GLU A 323 19.29 2.33 -35.98
N ASP A 324 19.46 2.43 -34.66
CA ASP A 324 20.75 2.21 -33.98
C ASP A 324 20.99 0.69 -33.80
N SER A 325 21.42 0.04 -34.88
CA SER A 325 21.81 -1.38 -34.88
C SER A 325 23.02 -1.64 -33.97
N SER A 326 22.97 -2.75 -33.23
CA SER A 326 23.96 -3.20 -32.21
C SER A 326 24.17 -2.32 -30.96
N VAL A 327 23.14 -1.59 -30.51
CA VAL A 327 23.08 -1.12 -29.11
C VAL A 327 22.81 -2.30 -28.17
N GLU A 328 23.88 -2.94 -27.71
CA GLU A 328 23.86 -3.85 -26.56
C GLU A 328 23.94 -3.02 -25.26
N GLU A 329 22.97 -3.15 -24.35
CA GLU A 329 23.03 -2.46 -23.06
C GLU A 329 22.19 -3.15 -21.97
N LEU A 330 22.73 -3.21 -20.74
CA LEU A 330 21.94 -3.44 -19.51
C LEU A 330 21.30 -2.12 -19.04
N LEU A 331 19.97 -2.10 -18.92
CA LEU A 331 19.16 -0.90 -18.63
C LEU A 331 18.82 -0.72 -17.15
N ASP A 332 18.45 -1.80 -16.46
CA ASP A 332 17.95 -1.80 -15.08
C ASP A 332 18.16 -3.20 -14.49
N ALA A 333 18.45 -3.31 -13.19
CA ALA A 333 18.42 -4.57 -12.46
C ALA A 333 17.80 -4.37 -11.07
N TYR A 334 16.91 -5.28 -10.66
CA TYR A 334 16.08 -5.09 -9.49
C TYR A 334 15.50 -6.39 -8.90
N PHE A 335 15.07 -6.29 -7.64
CA PHE A 335 14.25 -7.29 -6.97
C PHE A 335 12.77 -7.09 -7.32
N ALA A 336 12.04 -8.18 -7.55
CA ALA A 336 10.62 -8.16 -7.87
C ALA A 336 9.81 -9.22 -7.11
N LYS A 337 8.50 -8.97 -6.98
CA LYS A 337 7.50 -9.98 -6.60
C LYS A 337 6.57 -10.27 -7.77
N LYS A 338 6.11 -11.52 -7.85
CA LYS A 338 5.14 -11.99 -8.83
C LYS A 338 3.74 -11.83 -8.26
N GLU A 339 2.98 -10.90 -8.80
CA GLU A 339 1.60 -10.62 -8.39
C GLU A 339 0.63 -11.03 -9.48
N TYR A 340 -0.43 -11.75 -9.11
CA TYR A 340 -1.48 -12.14 -10.04
C TYR A 340 -2.54 -11.04 -10.09
N THR A 341 -2.31 -10.03 -10.94
CA THR A 341 -3.15 -8.81 -11.02
C THR A 341 -3.60 -8.45 -12.43
N LYS A 342 -2.97 -9.01 -13.48
CA LYS A 342 -3.34 -8.73 -14.87
C LYS A 342 -4.61 -9.51 -15.24
N GLN A 343 -5.70 -8.82 -15.53
CA GLN A 343 -6.91 -9.47 -16.06
C GLN A 343 -6.61 -10.04 -17.46
N THR A 344 -6.72 -11.35 -17.67
CA THR A 344 -6.37 -11.99 -18.96
C THR A 344 -7.56 -12.17 -19.89
N GLY A 345 -8.79 -12.14 -19.37
CA GLY A 345 -10.00 -12.56 -20.10
C GLY A 345 -10.12 -14.07 -20.31
N GLU A 346 -9.12 -14.87 -19.93
CA GLU A 346 -9.13 -16.32 -20.06
C GLU A 346 -10.06 -16.94 -19.01
N ALA A 347 -10.94 -17.86 -19.42
CA ALA A 347 -11.85 -18.55 -18.51
C ALA A 347 -11.09 -19.39 -17.44
N ALA A 348 -11.50 -19.27 -16.18
CA ALA A 348 -11.01 -20.09 -15.07
C ALA A 348 -12.03 -21.15 -14.65
N GLY A 349 -13.28 -20.74 -14.44
CA GLY A 349 -14.36 -21.61 -13.97
C GLY A 349 -15.65 -20.83 -13.74
N THR A 350 -16.43 -21.21 -12.74
CA THR A 350 -17.62 -20.46 -12.31
C THR A 350 -17.70 -20.37 -10.79
N LEU A 351 -18.22 -19.25 -10.27
CA LEU A 351 -18.55 -19.09 -8.85
C LEU A 351 -20.07 -19.13 -8.65
N GLU A 352 -20.53 -20.01 -7.77
CA GLU A 352 -21.91 -20.00 -7.29
C GLU A 352 -22.07 -18.96 -6.18
N TYR A 353 -23.11 -18.13 -6.27
CA TYR A 353 -23.50 -17.17 -5.24
C TYR A 353 -24.94 -17.43 -4.76
N LYS A 354 -25.12 -17.49 -3.44
CA LYS A 354 -26.42 -17.67 -2.78
C LYS A 354 -26.91 -16.37 -2.15
N PHE A 355 -28.16 -16.00 -2.41
CA PHE A 355 -28.76 -14.77 -1.87
C PHE A 355 -29.12 -14.89 -0.38
N GLY A 356 -28.80 -13.85 0.40
CA GLY A 356 -29.01 -13.82 1.85
C GLY A 356 -30.32 -13.16 2.32
N SER A 357 -31.13 -12.64 1.40
CA SER A 357 -32.33 -11.82 1.68
C SER A 357 -33.38 -11.99 0.59
N ASN A 358 -34.65 -11.71 0.90
CA ASN A 358 -35.75 -11.73 -0.08
C ASN A 358 -35.82 -10.44 -0.91
N GLY A 359 -36.48 -10.49 -2.07
CA GLY A 359 -36.86 -9.28 -2.82
C GLY A 359 -35.71 -8.55 -3.55
N ASN A 360 -34.64 -9.25 -3.94
CA ASN A 360 -33.55 -8.67 -4.73
C ASN A 360 -34.03 -8.51 -6.17
N LYS A 361 -34.61 -7.35 -6.49
CA LYS A 361 -35.09 -7.03 -7.85
C LYS A 361 -33.93 -6.91 -8.83
N THR A 362 -34.17 -7.39 -10.04
CA THR A 362 -33.23 -7.51 -11.17
C THR A 362 -33.96 -7.47 -12.53
N ALA A 363 -35.15 -6.85 -12.58
CA ALA A 363 -35.95 -6.76 -13.80
C ALA A 363 -35.39 -5.75 -14.80
N THR A 364 -34.90 -4.60 -14.31
CA THR A 364 -34.25 -3.56 -15.13
C THR A 364 -32.73 -3.62 -15.05
N ASP A 365 -32.02 -3.11 -16.05
CA ASP A 365 -30.54 -3.11 -16.03
C ASP A 365 -29.95 -2.26 -14.90
N ALA A 366 -30.63 -1.18 -14.50
CA ALA A 366 -30.25 -0.40 -13.31
C ALA A 366 -30.35 -1.21 -12.01
N GLU A 367 -31.33 -2.11 -11.92
CA GLU A 367 -31.46 -3.06 -10.80
C GLU A 367 -30.42 -4.19 -10.90
N LYS A 368 -30.17 -4.76 -12.09
CA LYS A 368 -29.12 -5.76 -12.31
C LYS A 368 -27.73 -5.21 -11.96
N GLU A 369 -27.40 -4.00 -12.41
CA GLU A 369 -26.16 -3.28 -12.10
C GLU A 369 -26.00 -3.06 -10.59
N LYS A 370 -27.07 -2.66 -9.91
CA LYS A 370 -27.10 -2.48 -8.45
C LYS A 370 -26.88 -3.80 -7.70
N ILE A 371 -27.55 -4.88 -8.09
CA ILE A 371 -27.39 -6.21 -7.46
C ILE A 371 -26.00 -6.78 -7.80
N ALA A 372 -25.53 -6.67 -9.04
CA ALA A 372 -24.19 -7.12 -9.43
C ALA A 372 -23.09 -6.43 -8.62
N LYS A 373 -23.18 -5.10 -8.42
CA LYS A 373 -22.26 -4.36 -7.52
C LYS A 373 -22.32 -4.86 -6.07
N ILE A 374 -23.51 -5.19 -5.55
CA ILE A 374 -23.68 -5.77 -4.20
C ILE A 374 -23.03 -7.15 -4.10
N ILE A 375 -23.15 -7.99 -5.13
CA ILE A 375 -22.55 -9.35 -5.19
C ILE A 375 -21.03 -9.27 -5.34
N PHE A 376 -20.54 -8.41 -6.24
CA PHE A 376 -19.11 -8.16 -6.48
C PHE A 376 -18.37 -7.69 -5.21
N GLY A 377 -19.07 -6.98 -4.30
CA GLY A 377 -18.54 -6.58 -3.01
C GLY A 377 -18.46 -7.67 -1.93
N LYS A 378 -19.02 -8.88 -2.16
CA LYS A 378 -19.11 -9.94 -1.13
C LYS A 378 -17.78 -10.66 -0.90
N PRO A 379 -17.53 -11.19 0.32
CA PRO A 379 -16.32 -11.94 0.64
C PRO A 379 -16.01 -13.08 -0.35
N ALA A 380 -17.01 -13.88 -0.74
CA ALA A 380 -16.83 -15.00 -1.67
C ALA A 380 -16.30 -14.59 -3.07
N VAL A 381 -16.59 -13.37 -3.52
CA VAL A 381 -16.03 -12.82 -4.77
C VAL A 381 -14.64 -12.23 -4.52
N LYS A 382 -14.42 -11.57 -3.38
CA LYS A 382 -13.09 -11.06 -2.97
C LYS A 382 -12.05 -12.19 -2.85
N THR A 383 -12.44 -13.38 -2.37
CA THR A 383 -11.58 -14.57 -2.25
C THR A 383 -11.25 -15.28 -3.57
N LEU A 384 -11.71 -14.78 -4.72
CA LEU A 384 -11.23 -15.29 -6.02
C LEU A 384 -9.75 -14.96 -6.25
N ALA A 385 -9.26 -13.82 -5.73
CA ALA A 385 -7.86 -13.43 -5.87
C ALA A 385 -6.90 -14.47 -5.23
N ASP A 386 -7.31 -15.11 -4.14
CA ASP A 386 -6.55 -16.15 -3.44
C ASP A 386 -6.37 -17.41 -4.30
N LYS A 387 -7.29 -17.64 -5.25
CA LYS A 387 -7.22 -18.71 -6.27
C LYS A 387 -6.50 -18.29 -7.54
N LYS A 388 -5.97 -17.06 -7.61
CA LYS A 388 -5.45 -16.41 -8.83
C LYS A 388 -6.56 -16.22 -9.89
N GLU A 389 -7.79 -15.94 -9.45
CA GLU A 389 -8.98 -15.71 -10.28
C GLU A 389 -9.63 -14.33 -10.04
N TYR A 390 -10.47 -13.89 -10.97
CA TYR A 390 -11.37 -12.74 -10.82
C TYR A 390 -12.71 -12.99 -11.51
N THR A 391 -13.66 -12.06 -11.38
CA THR A 391 -14.89 -12.00 -12.18
C THR A 391 -15.17 -10.55 -12.59
N THR A 392 -16.18 -10.29 -13.42
CA THR A 392 -16.57 -8.95 -13.86
C THR A 392 -18.01 -8.63 -13.46
N LEU A 393 -18.36 -7.34 -13.38
CA LEU A 393 -19.76 -6.91 -13.19
C LEU A 393 -20.66 -7.45 -14.32
N GLU A 394 -20.14 -7.52 -15.55
CA GLU A 394 -20.86 -8.08 -16.70
C GLU A 394 -21.15 -9.58 -16.53
N ALA A 395 -20.17 -10.39 -16.12
CA ALA A 395 -20.38 -11.81 -15.88
C ALA A 395 -21.43 -12.07 -14.78
N ILE A 396 -21.47 -11.23 -13.74
CA ILE A 396 -22.51 -11.31 -12.70
C ILE A 396 -23.87 -10.86 -13.27
N LYS A 397 -23.95 -9.75 -14.02
CA LYS A 397 -25.20 -9.28 -14.65
C LYS A 397 -25.80 -10.30 -15.61
N GLN A 398 -24.97 -10.97 -16.41
CA GLN A 398 -25.40 -12.01 -17.34
C GLN A 398 -26.01 -13.23 -16.62
N ALA A 399 -25.59 -13.50 -15.38
CA ALA A 399 -26.18 -14.54 -14.53
C ALA A 399 -27.48 -14.11 -13.81
N LEU A 400 -27.85 -12.82 -13.84
CA LEU A 400 -29.11 -12.29 -13.30
C LEU A 400 -30.22 -12.41 -14.35
N SER A 401 -30.75 -13.62 -14.49
CA SER A 401 -31.76 -14.02 -15.49
C SER A 401 -33.22 -13.86 -15.02
N ARG A 402 -33.48 -13.75 -13.71
CA ARG A 402 -34.83 -13.59 -13.13
C ARG A 402 -35.12 -12.13 -12.76
N GLU A 403 -36.39 -11.76 -12.70
CA GLU A 403 -36.84 -10.42 -12.29
C GLU A 403 -36.64 -10.13 -10.80
N VAL A 404 -36.70 -11.17 -9.95
CA VAL A 404 -36.49 -11.10 -8.51
C VAL A 404 -35.80 -12.38 -8.04
N TYR A 405 -34.76 -12.24 -7.22
CA TYR A 405 -34.16 -13.33 -6.45
C TYR A 405 -34.52 -13.22 -4.97
N ASN A 406 -34.81 -14.35 -4.34
CA ASN A 406 -35.13 -14.46 -2.92
C ASN A 406 -34.03 -15.16 -2.11
N LYS A 407 -34.21 -15.20 -0.79
CA LYS A 407 -33.24 -15.81 0.12
C LYS A 407 -33.06 -17.29 -0.22
N ASP A 408 -31.82 -17.75 -0.10
CA ASP A 408 -31.36 -19.11 -0.36
C ASP A 408 -31.44 -19.57 -1.84
N GLU A 409 -32.00 -18.74 -2.75
CA GLU A 409 -31.83 -18.90 -4.20
C GLU A 409 -30.40 -18.59 -4.64
N LYS A 410 -30.03 -19.05 -5.85
CA LYS A 410 -28.66 -19.09 -6.36
C LYS A 410 -28.52 -18.56 -7.78
N ILE A 411 -27.31 -18.09 -8.10
CA ILE A 411 -26.81 -17.89 -9.47
C ILE A 411 -25.39 -18.45 -9.58
N SER A 412 -24.94 -18.74 -10.79
CA SER A 412 -23.53 -19.06 -11.10
C SER A 412 -23.04 -18.16 -12.21
N PHE A 413 -21.87 -17.54 -12.04
CA PHE A 413 -21.27 -16.64 -13.03
C PHE A 413 -19.81 -17.00 -13.34
N GLN A 414 -19.36 -16.62 -14.53
CA GLN A 414 -18.02 -16.91 -15.03
C GLN A 414 -16.92 -16.27 -14.17
N THR A 415 -15.87 -17.05 -13.90
CA THR A 415 -14.60 -16.54 -13.38
C THR A 415 -13.51 -16.63 -14.45
N PHE A 416 -12.51 -15.77 -14.32
CA PHE A 416 -11.43 -15.57 -15.27
C PHE A 416 -10.07 -15.62 -14.55
N LYS A 417 -9.00 -16.01 -15.24
CA LYS A 417 -7.66 -16.12 -14.62
C LYS A 417 -7.02 -14.75 -14.44
N LEU A 418 -6.37 -14.54 -13.31
CA LEU A 418 -5.42 -13.45 -13.13
C LEU A 418 -4.06 -13.91 -13.66
N GLY A 419 -3.45 -13.09 -14.52
CA GLY A 419 -2.13 -13.27 -15.07
C GLY A 419 -1.06 -12.68 -14.16
N ALA A 420 0.11 -13.31 -14.16
CA ALA A 420 1.26 -12.87 -13.39
C ALA A 420 1.91 -11.60 -13.95
N GLU A 421 2.32 -10.71 -13.05
CA GLU A 421 3.09 -9.50 -13.32
C GLU A 421 4.28 -9.43 -12.34
N LEU A 422 5.48 -9.09 -12.81
CA LEU A 422 6.66 -8.91 -11.98
C LEU A 422 6.78 -7.45 -11.51
N LYS A 423 6.26 -7.15 -10.32
CA LYS A 423 6.32 -5.81 -9.73
C LYS A 423 7.66 -5.58 -9.04
N LYS A 424 8.37 -4.53 -9.47
CA LYS A 424 9.63 -4.06 -8.83
C LYS A 424 9.35 -3.67 -7.38
N ILE A 425 10.15 -4.18 -6.46
CA ILE A 425 10.05 -3.88 -5.02
C ILE A 425 11.36 -3.30 -4.50
N THR A 426 11.26 -2.41 -3.51
CA THR A 426 12.41 -1.73 -2.87
C THR A 426 12.78 -2.33 -1.51
N SER A 427 12.04 -3.34 -1.04
CA SER A 427 12.27 -3.93 0.28
C SER A 427 11.59 -5.29 0.46
N ALA A 428 12.23 -6.19 1.20
CA ALA A 428 11.62 -7.40 1.74
C ALA A 428 12.37 -7.88 3.01
N PRO A 429 11.68 -8.54 3.96
CA PRO A 429 12.36 -9.24 5.04
C PRO A 429 13.12 -10.48 4.52
N LEU A 430 14.12 -10.92 5.28
CA LEU A 430 14.76 -12.23 5.06
C LEU A 430 13.72 -13.36 5.07
N ASP A 431 14.07 -14.49 4.44
CA ASP A 431 13.17 -15.64 4.24
C ASP A 431 12.02 -15.40 3.24
N THR A 432 12.06 -14.29 2.48
CA THR A 432 11.09 -14.00 1.39
C THR A 432 11.52 -14.62 0.06
N LYS A 433 10.58 -15.24 -0.67
CA LYS A 433 10.76 -15.66 -2.07
C LYS A 433 10.50 -14.50 -3.04
N LEU A 434 11.43 -14.26 -3.97
CA LEU A 434 11.53 -13.08 -4.84
C LEU A 434 12.01 -13.47 -6.24
N TYR A 435 12.03 -12.50 -7.16
CA TYR A 435 12.78 -12.60 -8.42
C TYR A 435 13.92 -11.59 -8.45
N LEU A 436 15.09 -12.01 -8.92
CA LEU A 436 16.07 -11.11 -9.49
C LEU A 436 15.69 -10.87 -10.96
N VAL A 437 15.69 -9.62 -11.38
CA VAL A 437 15.35 -9.21 -12.75
C VAL A 437 16.45 -8.30 -13.28
N ALA A 438 16.87 -8.48 -14.53
CA ALA A 438 17.62 -7.46 -15.27
C ALA A 438 17.03 -7.26 -16.67
N LYS A 439 17.00 -6.01 -17.11
CA LYS A 439 16.48 -5.56 -18.42
C LYS A 439 17.62 -5.18 -19.35
N THR A 440 17.41 -5.38 -20.64
CA THR A 440 18.36 -5.05 -21.70
C THR A 440 17.71 -4.21 -22.80
N ALA A 441 18.53 -3.46 -23.53
CA ALA A 441 18.18 -2.86 -24.81
C ALA A 441 18.83 -3.63 -25.97
N GLY A 442 18.17 -3.56 -27.13
CA GLY A 442 18.65 -4.09 -28.39
C GLY A 442 18.55 -5.62 -28.50
N SER A 443 18.71 -6.11 -29.73
CA SER A 443 18.64 -7.55 -30.05
C SER A 443 19.96 -8.29 -29.84
N GLY A 444 21.11 -7.60 -29.75
CA GLY A 444 22.44 -8.24 -29.60
C GLY A 444 22.59 -9.06 -28.30
N LEU A 445 21.89 -8.64 -27.24
CA LEU A 445 21.81 -9.37 -25.98
C LEU A 445 20.66 -10.39 -25.91
N SER A 446 19.84 -10.55 -26.97
CA SER A 446 18.83 -11.61 -27.02
C SER A 446 19.49 -12.99 -26.99
N ASP A 447 18.89 -13.91 -26.24
CA ASP A 447 19.32 -15.30 -26.11
C ASP A 447 20.72 -15.51 -25.52
N LYS A 448 21.42 -14.42 -25.15
CA LYS A 448 22.62 -14.44 -24.32
C LYS A 448 22.27 -14.73 -22.85
N GLN A 449 23.29 -14.95 -22.04
CA GLN A 449 23.14 -15.03 -20.59
C GLN A 449 23.43 -13.68 -19.92
N ALA A 450 22.66 -13.38 -18.88
CA ALA A 450 22.97 -12.34 -17.91
C ALA A 450 23.15 -12.96 -16.52
N THR A 451 24.13 -12.45 -15.79
CA THR A 451 24.49 -12.86 -14.43
C THR A 451 24.24 -11.70 -13.47
N ILE A 452 23.50 -11.95 -12.39
CA ILE A 452 23.18 -10.98 -11.34
C ILE A 452 23.89 -11.39 -10.05
N ILE A 453 24.46 -10.41 -9.35
CA ILE A 453 25.19 -10.58 -8.09
C ILE A 453 24.57 -9.63 -7.07
N ILE A 454 24.27 -10.14 -5.88
CA ILE A 454 23.74 -9.35 -4.77
C ILE A 454 24.91 -8.88 -3.90
N LYS A 455 24.96 -7.60 -3.57
CA LYS A 455 25.97 -7.02 -2.67
C LYS A 455 25.34 -6.18 -1.56
N GLU A 456 25.95 -6.24 -0.37
CA GLU A 456 25.63 -5.35 0.75
C GLU A 456 26.21 -3.96 0.52
N LYS A 457 25.48 -2.89 0.85
CA LYS A 457 26.02 -1.51 0.86
C LYS A 457 27.01 -1.35 2.00
N ASP A 458 26.52 -1.55 3.22
CA ASP A 458 27.24 -1.24 4.46
C ASP A 458 27.78 -2.50 5.17
N GLY A 459 27.34 -3.69 4.76
CA GLY A 459 27.91 -4.97 5.18
C GLY A 459 27.43 -5.46 6.55
N LEU A 460 26.15 -5.37 6.88
CA LEU A 460 25.66 -5.74 8.21
C LEU A 460 25.67 -7.26 8.44
N ILE A 461 25.50 -8.06 7.39
CA ILE A 461 25.42 -9.52 7.44
C ILE A 461 26.80 -10.17 7.28
N LYS A 462 27.53 -9.90 6.18
CA LYS A 462 28.86 -10.51 5.92
C LYS A 462 30.02 -9.64 6.44
N GLY A 463 29.74 -8.47 7.01
CA GLY A 463 30.70 -7.69 7.80
C GLY A 463 31.58 -6.69 7.03
N SER A 464 31.35 -6.49 5.73
CA SER A 464 32.12 -5.52 4.93
C SER A 464 31.30 -4.90 3.79
N ALA A 465 31.54 -3.61 3.54
CA ALA A 465 30.86 -2.86 2.49
C ALA A 465 31.19 -3.40 1.09
N GLY A 466 30.17 -3.65 0.27
CA GLY A 466 30.32 -4.26 -1.04
C GLY A 466 30.53 -5.78 -1.05
N ALA A 467 30.45 -6.46 0.11
CA ALA A 467 30.49 -7.92 0.18
C ALA A 467 29.35 -8.54 -0.63
N VAL A 468 29.63 -9.66 -1.29
CA VAL A 468 28.61 -10.46 -1.99
C VAL A 468 27.79 -11.24 -0.96
N LEU A 469 26.47 -11.22 -1.11
CA LEU A 469 25.52 -11.91 -0.22
C LEU A 469 24.98 -13.19 -0.91
N PRO A 470 25.46 -14.39 -0.54
CA PRO A 470 24.99 -15.63 -1.15
C PRO A 470 23.58 -15.97 -0.67
N ILE A 471 22.66 -16.31 -1.58
CA ILE A 471 21.31 -16.75 -1.22
C ILE A 471 20.87 -17.96 -2.06
N LEU A 472 19.73 -18.56 -1.74
CA LEU A 472 19.18 -19.67 -2.50
C LEU A 472 18.59 -19.22 -3.86
N GLU A 473 19.07 -19.82 -4.94
CA GLU A 473 18.35 -19.93 -6.20
C GLU A 473 17.31 -21.06 -6.08
N ILE A 474 16.09 -20.84 -6.55
CA ILE A 474 14.97 -21.78 -6.48
C ILE A 474 14.23 -21.87 -7.83
N SER A 475 13.48 -22.94 -8.04
CA SER A 475 12.70 -23.14 -9.28
C SER A 475 11.39 -22.34 -9.29
N GLU A 476 10.79 -22.19 -10.47
CA GLU A 476 9.51 -21.48 -10.65
C GLU A 476 8.36 -22.19 -9.92
N GLU A 477 8.42 -23.52 -9.77
CA GLU A 477 7.48 -24.33 -8.98
C GLU A 477 7.70 -24.13 -7.48
N GLN A 478 8.96 -23.98 -7.04
CA GLN A 478 9.32 -23.73 -5.64
C GLN A 478 8.89 -22.34 -5.16
N MET A 479 8.63 -21.38 -6.06
CA MET A 479 8.07 -20.07 -5.71
C MET A 479 6.65 -20.16 -5.11
N ASP A 480 5.81 -21.05 -5.63
CA ASP A 480 4.41 -21.23 -5.17
C ASP A 480 4.28 -22.23 -4.00
N GLN A 481 5.36 -22.94 -3.62
CA GLN A 481 5.37 -23.90 -2.52
C GLN A 481 5.61 -23.23 -1.16
N ALA A 482 5.02 -23.77 -0.09
CA ALA A 482 5.34 -23.37 1.28
C ALA A 482 6.81 -23.72 1.64
N THR A 483 7.46 -22.88 2.43
CA THR A 483 8.80 -23.17 2.98
C THR A 483 8.66 -24.22 4.09
N PRO A 484 9.45 -25.31 4.10
CA PRO A 484 9.43 -26.29 5.20
C PRO A 484 9.76 -25.66 6.56
N THR A 485 9.00 -26.03 7.59
CA THR A 485 9.21 -25.57 8.98
C THR A 485 10.31 -26.34 9.71
N THR A 486 10.74 -27.49 9.17
CA THR A 486 11.80 -28.36 9.69
C THR A 486 12.56 -29.01 8.52
N GLY A 487 13.85 -29.32 8.73
CA GLY A 487 14.74 -29.89 7.70
C GLY A 487 15.46 -28.84 6.84
N GLU A 488 16.13 -29.30 5.78
CA GLU A 488 16.73 -28.39 4.79
C GLU A 488 15.64 -27.71 3.94
N VAL A 489 15.84 -26.42 3.62
CA VAL A 489 14.98 -25.69 2.69
C VAL A 489 15.44 -25.93 1.25
N PRO A 490 14.53 -26.26 0.31
CA PRO A 490 14.88 -26.46 -1.10
C PRO A 490 15.51 -25.22 -1.75
N GLY A 491 16.54 -25.44 -2.56
CA GLY A 491 17.27 -24.42 -3.30
C GLY A 491 18.76 -24.72 -3.38
N THR A 492 19.47 -23.98 -4.22
CA THR A 492 20.94 -24.02 -4.32
C THR A 492 21.51 -22.69 -3.90
N GLU A 493 22.36 -22.65 -2.88
CA GLU A 493 23.00 -21.39 -2.45
C GLU A 493 24.03 -20.93 -3.48
N LYS A 494 23.90 -19.70 -3.97
CA LYS A 494 24.78 -19.11 -4.99
C LYS A 494 25.15 -17.67 -4.63
N SER A 495 26.32 -17.27 -5.11
CA SER A 495 26.81 -15.87 -5.09
C SER A 495 26.59 -15.14 -6.42
N GLU A 496 26.47 -15.88 -7.52
CA GLU A 496 26.18 -15.35 -8.86
C GLU A 496 24.97 -16.12 -9.44
N PHE A 497 23.98 -15.40 -9.96
CA PHE A 497 22.71 -15.93 -10.45
C PHE A 497 22.62 -15.70 -11.96
N THR A 498 22.68 -16.76 -12.77
CA THR A 498 22.77 -16.65 -14.24
C THR A 498 21.51 -17.19 -14.90
N GLY A 499 20.93 -16.40 -15.81
CA GLY A 499 19.76 -16.80 -16.60
C GLY A 499 19.85 -16.31 -18.04
N LYS A 500 19.02 -16.90 -18.91
CA LYS A 500 18.90 -16.49 -20.31
C LYS A 500 18.08 -15.19 -20.43
N ILE A 501 18.49 -14.31 -21.35
CA ILE A 501 17.76 -13.10 -21.70
C ILE A 501 16.71 -13.43 -22.77
N GLU A 502 15.45 -13.19 -22.46
CA GLU A 502 14.31 -13.45 -23.34
C GLU A 502 13.40 -12.21 -23.39
N ASN A 503 13.00 -11.76 -24.57
CA ASN A 503 12.18 -10.55 -24.75
C ASN A 503 12.76 -9.31 -24.04
N GLY A 504 14.10 -9.16 -24.06
CA GLY A 504 14.82 -8.06 -23.42
C GLY A 504 14.94 -8.15 -21.88
N MET A 505 14.64 -9.30 -21.27
CA MET A 505 14.68 -9.48 -19.81
C MET A 505 15.24 -10.85 -19.39
N VAL A 506 16.03 -10.88 -18.32
CA VAL A 506 16.27 -12.10 -17.51
C VAL A 506 15.45 -12.01 -16.22
N LYS A 507 14.91 -13.14 -15.78
CA LYS A 507 14.16 -13.32 -14.53
C LYS A 507 14.66 -14.60 -13.84
N ILE A 508 15.03 -14.51 -12.56
CA ILE A 508 15.62 -15.64 -11.80
C ILE A 508 14.89 -15.74 -10.46
N PRO A 509 14.22 -16.87 -10.15
CA PRO A 509 13.56 -17.05 -8.86
C PRO A 509 14.58 -17.33 -7.75
N VAL A 510 14.44 -16.64 -6.62
CA VAL A 510 15.36 -16.70 -5.48
C VAL A 510 14.62 -16.66 -4.15
N HIS A 511 15.24 -17.17 -3.09
CA HIS A 511 14.75 -17.09 -1.72
C HIS A 511 15.79 -16.37 -0.87
N LEU A 512 15.44 -15.20 -0.33
CA LEU A 512 16.32 -14.23 0.34
C LEU A 512 16.79 -14.73 1.73
N ARG A 513 17.63 -15.76 1.72
CA ARG A 513 18.18 -16.47 2.89
C ARG A 513 19.41 -17.31 2.50
N PRO A 514 20.27 -17.68 3.46
CA PRO A 514 21.18 -18.81 3.29
C PRO A 514 20.41 -20.14 3.39
N LYS A 515 21.05 -21.25 3.05
CA LYS A 515 20.49 -22.60 3.20
C LYS A 515 20.27 -22.94 4.68
N SER A 516 21.27 -22.67 5.51
CA SER A 516 21.27 -22.96 6.95
C SER A 516 20.23 -22.15 7.72
N GLY A 517 19.42 -22.83 8.54
CA GLY A 517 18.49 -22.17 9.48
C GLY A 517 19.21 -21.39 10.58
N ASP A 518 20.36 -21.89 11.05
CA ASP A 518 21.18 -21.22 12.07
C ASP A 518 21.92 -20.01 11.51
N GLU A 519 22.40 -20.05 10.25
CA GLU A 519 22.96 -18.84 9.63
C GLU A 519 21.87 -17.80 9.38
N LEU A 520 20.67 -18.21 8.92
CA LEU A 520 19.52 -17.30 8.81
C LEU A 520 19.15 -16.66 10.16
N LYS A 521 19.27 -17.39 11.27
CA LYS A 521 19.09 -16.85 12.62
C LYS A 521 20.16 -15.80 12.96
N GLN A 522 21.43 -16.06 12.65
CA GLN A 522 22.52 -15.08 12.82
C GLN A 522 22.33 -13.83 11.95
N TRP A 523 21.83 -13.99 10.71
CA TRP A 523 21.50 -12.85 9.84
C TRP A 523 20.38 -12.00 10.44
N LYS A 524 19.30 -12.64 10.94
CA LYS A 524 18.19 -11.96 11.64
C LYS A 524 18.68 -11.24 12.90
N GLU A 525 19.60 -11.83 13.67
CA GLU A 525 20.21 -11.19 14.85
C GLU A 525 21.07 -9.97 14.48
N LYS A 526 21.87 -10.04 13.42
CA LYS A 526 22.68 -8.89 12.94
C LYS A 526 21.80 -7.72 12.50
N ILE A 527 20.71 -7.99 11.77
CA ILE A 527 19.74 -6.96 11.35
C ILE A 527 19.00 -6.35 12.55
N SER A 528 18.67 -7.14 13.58
CA SER A 528 17.96 -6.61 14.77
C SER A 528 18.88 -5.85 15.74
N LYS A 529 20.14 -6.28 15.89
CA LYS A 529 21.15 -5.59 16.73
C LYS A 529 21.72 -4.32 16.07
N GLY A 530 21.82 -4.30 14.75
CA GLY A 530 22.44 -3.20 14.02
C GLY A 530 23.97 -3.32 13.95
N LYS A 531 24.62 -2.32 13.37
CA LYS A 531 26.06 -2.37 13.08
C LYS A 531 26.87 -2.11 14.34
N GLU A 532 27.94 -2.88 14.53
CA GLU A 532 28.88 -2.67 15.63
C GLU A 532 29.58 -1.30 15.50
N ASP A 533 29.49 -0.48 16.55
CA ASP A 533 29.89 0.93 16.56
C ASP A 533 30.63 1.26 17.86
N GLY A 534 31.76 0.57 18.04
CA GLY A 534 32.70 0.73 19.15
C GLY A 534 32.42 -0.14 20.37
N GLU A 535 33.15 0.13 21.46
CA GLU A 535 33.00 -0.54 22.76
C GLU A 535 32.53 0.45 23.82
N TYR A 536 31.79 -0.06 24.80
CA TYR A 536 31.52 0.62 26.06
C TYR A 536 32.36 -0.01 27.18
N THR A 537 33.03 0.82 27.99
CA THR A 537 33.77 0.37 29.18
C THR A 537 32.92 0.66 30.43
N TYR A 538 32.47 -0.39 31.12
CA TYR A 538 31.72 -0.25 32.37
C TYR A 538 32.64 -0.38 33.57
N LYS A 539 32.47 0.51 34.56
CA LYS A 539 33.26 0.56 35.79
C LYS A 539 32.43 0.24 37.03
N PHE A 540 32.88 -0.70 37.85
CA PHE A 540 32.17 -1.11 39.06
C PHE A 540 32.37 -0.10 40.20
N GLY A 541 31.26 0.48 40.67
CA GLY A 541 31.26 1.43 41.81
C GLY A 541 31.41 0.78 43.19
N GLY A 542 31.49 -0.55 43.28
CA GLY A 542 31.59 -1.33 44.51
C GLY A 542 31.58 -2.84 44.23
N GLU A 543 31.71 -3.66 45.27
CA GLU A 543 31.76 -5.13 45.14
C GLU A 543 30.51 -5.71 44.45
N ASN A 544 30.70 -6.49 43.39
CA ASN A 544 29.65 -7.17 42.62
C ASN A 544 30.00 -8.65 42.44
N LYS A 545 29.15 -9.54 42.95
CA LYS A 545 29.41 -11.00 42.95
C LYS A 545 28.73 -11.69 41.78
N VAL A 546 29.53 -12.17 40.83
CA VAL A 546 29.10 -13.16 39.84
C VAL A 546 29.53 -14.54 40.37
N THR A 547 28.58 -15.30 40.86
CA THR A 547 28.75 -16.64 41.47
C THR A 547 28.44 -17.79 40.50
N ASP A 548 27.75 -17.50 39.40
CA ASP A 548 27.11 -18.47 38.50
C ASP A 548 26.56 -17.73 37.25
N GLU A 549 26.07 -18.45 36.23
CA GLU A 549 25.52 -17.82 35.03
C GLU A 549 24.22 -17.03 35.28
N ASN A 550 23.40 -17.39 36.28
CA ASN A 550 22.17 -16.65 36.62
C ASN A 550 22.48 -15.34 37.38
N SER A 551 23.57 -15.27 38.15
CA SER A 551 24.10 -14.01 38.68
C SER A 551 24.77 -13.18 37.59
N LYS A 552 25.46 -13.81 36.63
CA LYS A 552 26.06 -13.14 35.48
C LYS A 552 25.02 -12.36 34.68
N LYS A 553 23.91 -13.01 34.34
CA LYS A 553 22.73 -12.40 33.71
C LYS A 553 22.17 -11.22 34.50
N ARG A 554 21.91 -11.39 35.81
CA ARG A 554 21.41 -10.29 36.68
C ARG A 554 22.37 -9.10 36.76
N VAL A 555 23.68 -9.35 36.76
CA VAL A 555 24.70 -8.30 36.73
C VAL A 555 24.72 -7.62 35.35
N ALA A 556 24.61 -8.36 34.25
CA ALA A 556 24.51 -7.80 32.90
C ALA A 556 23.26 -6.92 32.71
N GLU A 557 22.11 -7.33 33.23
CA GLU A 557 20.86 -6.54 33.28
C GLU A 557 21.07 -5.21 34.01
N ALA A 558 21.72 -5.23 35.18
CA ALA A 558 22.02 -4.04 35.96
C ALA A 558 23.04 -3.12 35.27
N ILE A 559 24.08 -3.69 34.66
CA ILE A 559 25.09 -2.97 33.87
C ILE A 559 24.45 -2.27 32.66
N LEU A 560 23.58 -2.95 31.91
CA LEU A 560 22.89 -2.36 30.76
C LEU A 560 21.98 -1.21 31.19
N LYS A 561 21.22 -1.38 32.28
CA LYS A 561 20.39 -0.32 32.86
C LYS A 561 21.24 0.89 33.26
N ASN A 562 22.37 0.66 33.92
CA ASN A 562 23.27 1.72 34.36
C ASN A 562 23.91 2.47 33.19
N ALA A 563 24.40 1.77 32.17
CA ALA A 563 25.00 2.38 30.98
C ALA A 563 23.97 3.17 30.15
N LYS A 564 22.71 2.70 30.05
CA LYS A 564 21.64 3.43 29.33
C LYS A 564 21.19 4.72 29.99
N ASN A 565 21.32 4.84 31.31
CA ASN A 565 20.91 6.04 32.07
C ASN A 565 22.08 6.96 32.47
N GLY A 566 23.30 6.41 32.55
CA GLY A 566 24.45 7.04 33.20
C GLY A 566 24.39 6.94 34.74
N ASN A 567 25.55 7.04 35.38
CA ASN A 567 25.71 7.26 36.83
C ASN A 567 27.07 7.91 37.13
N THR A 568 27.35 8.21 38.41
CA THR A 568 28.57 8.89 38.85
C THR A 568 29.89 8.16 38.56
N ASN A 569 29.86 6.89 38.13
CA ASN A 569 31.04 6.10 37.75
C ASN A 569 31.04 5.71 36.26
N ASN A 570 29.97 6.02 35.51
CA ASN A 570 29.68 5.46 34.19
C ASN A 570 28.90 6.49 33.35
N GLU A 571 29.47 6.98 32.26
CA GLU A 571 28.78 7.90 31.36
C GLU A 571 27.56 7.25 30.69
N LYS A 572 26.56 8.06 30.31
CA LYS A 572 25.42 7.56 29.55
C LYS A 572 25.90 7.12 28.16
N ILE A 573 25.46 5.95 27.67
CA ILE A 573 25.62 5.55 26.26
C ILE A 573 25.11 6.69 25.36
N ALA A 574 25.93 7.10 24.41
CA ALA A 574 25.63 8.19 23.47
C ALA A 574 24.35 7.92 22.69
N ASP A 575 23.54 8.97 22.49
CA ASP A 575 22.24 8.85 21.81
C ASP A 575 22.41 8.33 20.37
N GLY A 576 21.56 7.36 19.99
CA GLY A 576 21.69 6.59 18.74
C GLY A 576 22.46 5.28 18.86
N LYS A 577 23.20 5.04 19.96
CA LYS A 577 23.85 3.75 20.24
C LYS A 577 23.08 2.93 21.28
N THR A 578 23.29 1.61 21.29
CA THR A 578 22.74 0.66 22.25
C THR A 578 23.74 -0.46 22.56
N ALA A 579 23.46 -1.23 23.61
CA ALA A 579 24.13 -2.49 23.93
C ALA A 579 23.09 -3.59 24.22
N TYR A 580 23.52 -4.85 24.14
CA TYR A 580 22.69 -6.04 24.35
C TYR A 580 23.20 -6.88 25.52
N ILE A 581 22.28 -7.56 26.21
CA ILE A 581 22.59 -8.28 27.47
C ILE A 581 23.61 -9.40 27.21
N ASP A 582 23.42 -10.21 26.17
CA ASP A 582 24.30 -11.34 25.84
C ASP A 582 25.77 -10.93 25.61
N ASP A 583 26.01 -9.71 25.12
CA ASP A 583 27.36 -9.21 24.87
C ASP A 583 28.01 -8.60 26.13
N ILE A 584 27.20 -8.25 27.13
CA ILE A 584 27.64 -7.92 28.49
C ILE A 584 27.86 -9.21 29.30
N GLU A 585 27.01 -10.24 29.13
CA GLU A 585 27.20 -11.57 29.70
C GLU A 585 28.53 -12.19 29.22
N LYS A 586 28.82 -12.14 27.91
CA LYS A 586 30.14 -12.59 27.37
C LYS A 586 31.34 -11.84 27.96
N ALA A 587 31.15 -10.60 28.41
CA ALA A 587 32.19 -9.78 29.03
C ALA A 587 32.35 -10.01 30.54
N LEU A 588 31.49 -10.84 31.16
CA LEU A 588 31.51 -11.16 32.58
C LEU A 588 32.04 -12.58 32.85
N GLU A 589 33.03 -12.68 33.72
CA GLU A 589 33.52 -13.93 34.29
C GLU A 589 32.73 -14.28 35.56
N ILE A 590 32.71 -15.56 35.94
CA ILE A 590 32.22 -15.98 37.26
C ILE A 590 33.30 -15.65 38.32
N LYS A 591 33.25 -14.41 38.82
CA LYS A 591 34.10 -13.90 39.91
C LYS A 591 33.42 -12.75 40.68
N THR A 592 34.00 -12.41 41.82
CA THR A 592 33.69 -11.15 42.51
C THR A 592 34.46 -10.01 41.83
N TYR A 593 33.74 -9.12 41.18
CA TYR A 593 34.28 -7.85 40.68
C TYR A 593 34.39 -6.85 41.83
N GLN A 594 35.56 -6.26 41.98
CA GLN A 594 35.84 -5.26 43.01
C GLN A 594 35.63 -3.83 42.52
N LYS A 595 35.57 -2.88 43.46
CA LYS A 595 35.47 -1.46 43.13
C LYS A 595 36.58 -1.04 42.16
N ASP A 596 36.24 -0.13 41.26
CA ASP A 596 37.12 0.48 40.25
C ASP A 596 37.62 -0.50 39.15
N GLN A 597 37.31 -1.81 39.23
CA GLN A 597 37.49 -2.75 38.10
C GLN A 597 36.52 -2.45 36.95
N THR A 598 36.85 -2.96 35.76
CA THR A 598 36.10 -2.70 34.52
C THR A 598 35.82 -3.96 33.70
N ILE A 599 34.74 -3.93 32.92
CA ILE A 599 34.53 -4.80 31.75
C ILE A 599 34.33 -3.95 30.48
N LYS A 600 34.49 -4.58 29.32
CA LYS A 600 34.20 -3.99 28.01
C LYS A 600 33.19 -4.83 27.24
N PHE A 601 32.23 -4.19 26.59
CA PHE A 601 31.25 -4.85 25.73
C PHE A 601 30.93 -3.99 24.51
N LYS A 602 30.40 -4.63 23.45
CA LYS A 602 30.13 -4.00 22.16
C LYS A 602 28.97 -3.00 22.25
N LEU A 603 29.15 -1.86 21.59
CA LEU A 603 28.07 -0.95 21.23
C LEU A 603 27.62 -1.22 19.80
N TYR A 604 26.34 -0.97 19.56
CA TYR A 604 25.71 -1.10 18.25
C TYR A 604 24.91 0.15 17.92
N LYS A 605 24.90 0.51 16.65
CA LYS A 605 24.08 1.57 16.07
C LYS A 605 23.03 0.93 15.17
N LYS A 606 21.75 1.28 15.36
CA LYS A 606 20.68 0.67 14.58
C LYS A 606 20.69 1.23 13.16
N GLU A 607 21.21 0.43 12.23
CA GLU A 607 21.31 0.71 10.80
C GLU A 607 20.45 -0.29 10.02
N LYS A 608 20.17 0.03 8.76
CA LYS A 608 19.40 -0.83 7.85
C LYS A 608 20.37 -1.64 7.01
N GLU A 609 20.10 -2.93 6.78
CA GLU A 609 20.80 -3.63 5.71
C GLU A 609 20.18 -3.23 4.35
N LEU A 610 21.06 -2.88 3.41
CA LEU A 610 20.75 -2.20 2.16
C LEU A 610 21.53 -2.88 1.03
N LEU A 611 20.82 -3.61 0.18
CA LEU A 611 21.42 -4.34 -0.94
C LEU A 611 21.43 -3.51 -2.22
N TYR A 612 22.43 -3.78 -3.06
CA TYR A 612 22.49 -3.35 -4.45
C TYR A 612 22.88 -4.52 -5.35
N LEU A 613 22.71 -4.37 -6.65
CA LEU A 613 22.93 -5.43 -7.62
C LEU A 613 24.08 -5.08 -8.57
N GLN A 614 24.95 -6.02 -8.87
CA GLN A 614 25.85 -5.96 -10.03
C GLN A 614 25.31 -6.93 -11.08
N ALA A 615 24.99 -6.44 -12.27
CA ALA A 615 24.54 -7.26 -13.38
C ALA A 615 25.58 -7.24 -14.51
N LYS A 616 25.86 -8.43 -15.04
CA LYS A 616 26.83 -8.70 -16.10
C LYS A 616 26.12 -9.36 -17.29
N ALA A 617 26.53 -9.05 -18.51
CA ALA A 617 26.06 -9.73 -19.73
C ALA A 617 27.17 -9.71 -20.80
N GLN A 618 27.23 -10.74 -21.65
CA GLN A 618 28.22 -10.85 -22.72
C GLN A 618 27.54 -10.94 -24.09
N GLY A 619 27.72 -9.88 -24.89
CA GLY A 619 27.36 -9.83 -26.30
C GLY A 619 28.61 -9.75 -27.18
N GLU A 620 28.59 -8.90 -28.20
CA GLU A 620 29.81 -8.37 -28.86
C GLU A 620 30.76 -7.74 -27.83
N LYS A 621 30.22 -7.16 -26.75
CA LYS A 621 31.00 -6.56 -25.66
C LYS A 621 30.61 -7.13 -24.29
N GLN A 622 31.54 -7.00 -23.35
CA GLN A 622 31.26 -7.27 -21.95
C GLN A 622 30.54 -6.07 -21.35
N HIS A 623 29.36 -6.30 -20.78
CA HIS A 623 28.65 -5.35 -19.95
C HIS A 623 28.78 -5.78 -18.50
N ASP A 624 29.17 -4.83 -17.65
CA ASP A 624 29.19 -4.98 -16.20
C ASP A 624 28.72 -3.64 -15.60
N LYS A 625 27.60 -3.64 -14.88
CA LYS A 625 26.97 -2.43 -14.33
C LYS A 625 26.41 -2.70 -12.94
N GLU A 626 26.52 -1.69 -12.08
CA GLU A 626 25.89 -1.70 -10.75
C GLU A 626 24.59 -0.90 -10.76
N PHE A 627 23.54 -1.47 -10.15
CA PHE A 627 22.17 -0.97 -10.08
C PHE A 627 21.73 -0.91 -8.62
N LEU A 628 20.76 -0.03 -8.32
CA LEU A 628 20.30 0.28 -6.96
C LEU A 628 21.38 0.91 -6.05
N LYS A 629 22.51 1.35 -6.62
CA LYS A 629 23.68 1.89 -5.89
C LYS A 629 23.67 3.43 -5.74
N ALA A 630 22.49 4.05 -5.79
CA ALA A 630 22.27 5.47 -5.52
C ALA A 630 21.52 5.62 -4.20
N ASP A 631 21.75 6.70 -3.44
CA ASP A 631 21.04 6.91 -2.18
C ASP A 631 19.53 7.02 -2.38
N GLY A 632 18.78 6.35 -1.50
CA GLY A 632 17.33 6.12 -1.65
C GLY A 632 16.93 5.01 -2.64
N ALA A 633 17.82 4.53 -3.52
CA ALA A 633 17.53 3.48 -4.51
C ALA A 633 17.88 2.05 -4.05
N TYR A 634 18.68 1.90 -2.99
CA TYR A 634 19.05 0.61 -2.40
C TYR A 634 17.84 -0.23 -1.96
N PHE A 635 17.97 -1.55 -2.03
CA PHE A 635 16.96 -2.49 -1.59
C PHE A 635 17.05 -2.76 -0.08
N GLU A 636 16.02 -2.43 0.68
CA GLU A 636 16.00 -2.51 2.14
C GLU A 636 15.61 -3.91 2.65
N VAL A 637 16.54 -4.61 3.32
CA VAL A 637 16.28 -5.92 3.92
C VAL A 637 15.55 -5.73 5.25
N GLY A 638 14.23 -5.60 5.16
CA GLY A 638 13.38 -5.26 6.29
C GLY A 638 11.90 -5.14 5.93
N SER A 639 11.07 -4.98 6.96
CA SER A 639 9.60 -4.98 6.89
C SER A 639 8.99 -3.61 6.53
N LYS A 640 9.48 -2.98 5.46
CA LYS A 640 8.72 -1.91 4.79
C LYS A 640 7.50 -2.51 4.08
N CYS A 641 6.40 -2.64 4.83
CA CYS A 641 5.11 -3.02 4.25
C CYS A 641 4.64 -1.91 3.30
N PRO A 642 4.36 -2.18 2.00
CA PRO A 642 4.11 -1.15 1.01
C PRO A 642 2.83 -0.33 1.27
N ARG A 643 1.94 -0.79 2.16
CA ARG A 643 0.73 -0.06 2.59
C ARG A 643 0.93 0.83 3.83
N CYS A 644 2.02 0.66 4.58
CA CYS A 644 2.29 1.47 5.77
C CYS A 644 2.41 2.96 5.39
N GLU A 645 3.22 3.28 4.38
CA GLU A 645 3.41 4.64 3.87
C GLU A 645 2.44 5.04 2.74
N ALA A 646 1.58 4.15 2.25
CA ALA A 646 0.59 4.47 1.21
C ALA A 646 -0.49 5.45 1.73
N GLU A 647 -1.09 6.21 0.82
CA GLU A 647 -2.26 7.03 1.12
C GLU A 647 -3.45 6.18 1.60
N ILE A 648 -4.29 6.75 2.46
CA ILE A 648 -5.55 6.12 2.89
C ILE A 648 -6.56 6.28 1.76
N THR A 649 -7.33 5.25 1.44
CA THR A 649 -8.36 5.33 0.40
C THR A 649 -9.77 5.30 1.00
N LEU A 650 -10.75 5.87 0.28
CA LEU A 650 -12.18 5.70 0.62
C LEU A 650 -12.57 4.21 0.72
N LYS A 651 -11.94 3.34 -0.08
CA LYS A 651 -12.16 1.89 -0.07
C LYS A 651 -11.75 1.24 1.25
N ASP A 652 -10.72 1.76 1.92
CA ASP A 652 -10.33 1.30 3.26
C ASP A 652 -11.36 1.71 4.32
N ILE A 653 -11.94 2.90 4.19
CA ILE A 653 -13.04 3.38 5.04
C ILE A 653 -14.32 2.56 4.81
N GLU A 654 -14.67 2.27 3.55
CA GLU A 654 -15.83 1.43 3.20
C GLU A 654 -15.67 -0.04 3.61
N ASN A 655 -14.45 -0.59 3.54
CA ASN A 655 -14.14 -1.91 4.12
C ASN A 655 -14.20 -1.89 5.67
N SER A 656 -13.85 -0.77 6.30
CA SER A 656 -13.84 -0.63 7.77
C SER A 656 -15.22 -0.41 8.39
N PHE A 657 -16.11 0.32 7.71
CA PHE A 657 -17.35 0.85 8.30
C PHE A 657 -18.60 0.60 7.43
N ASP A 658 -18.53 -0.37 6.53
CA ASP A 658 -19.57 -0.72 5.56
C ASP A 658 -19.90 0.42 4.56
N VAL A 659 -20.58 0.11 3.45
CA VAL A 659 -20.85 1.09 2.38
C VAL A 659 -22.06 1.95 2.73
N TYR A 660 -21.82 3.16 3.24
CA TYR A 660 -22.86 4.17 3.47
C TYR A 660 -22.90 5.15 2.30
N SER A 661 -23.69 4.84 1.26
CA SER A 661 -23.75 5.64 0.03
C SER A 661 -24.06 7.13 0.26
N LYS A 662 -24.94 7.45 1.21
CA LYS A 662 -25.26 8.84 1.61
C LYS A 662 -24.11 9.59 2.30
N GLN A 663 -23.10 8.88 2.80
CA GLN A 663 -21.94 9.44 3.49
C GLN A 663 -20.67 9.43 2.62
N LYS A 664 -20.76 8.96 1.37
CA LYS A 664 -19.60 8.74 0.49
C LYS A 664 -18.75 10.00 0.33
N ASP A 665 -19.37 11.11 -0.07
CA ASP A 665 -18.65 12.35 -0.39
C ASP A 665 -18.10 13.04 0.86
N PHE A 666 -18.76 12.86 2.02
CA PHE A 666 -18.26 13.30 3.32
C PHE A 666 -17.03 12.48 3.74
N ARG A 667 -17.11 11.15 3.65
CA ARG A 667 -15.97 10.24 3.92
C ARG A 667 -14.79 10.50 2.99
N GLN A 668 -15.04 10.77 1.70
CA GLN A 668 -13.99 11.13 0.74
C GLN A 668 -13.25 12.39 1.19
N LYS A 669 -13.97 13.49 1.48
CA LYS A 669 -13.36 14.75 1.97
C LYS A 669 -12.54 14.57 3.25
N ILE A 670 -12.98 13.72 4.17
CA ILE A 670 -12.22 13.36 5.38
C ILE A 670 -10.92 12.60 5.03
N VAL A 671 -10.96 11.68 4.07
CA VAL A 671 -9.78 10.95 3.58
C VAL A 671 -8.81 11.87 2.85
N ASP A 672 -9.31 12.75 1.98
CA ASP A 672 -8.49 13.71 1.22
C ASP A 672 -7.74 14.65 2.17
N SER A 673 -8.44 15.16 3.20
CA SER A 673 -7.90 16.01 4.25
C SER A 673 -6.87 15.27 5.13
N LEU A 674 -7.15 14.02 5.52
CA LEU A 674 -6.17 13.18 6.24
C LEU A 674 -4.89 12.96 5.42
N ASN A 675 -5.00 12.62 4.14
CA ASN A 675 -3.84 12.43 3.26
C ASN A 675 -3.06 13.75 3.05
N LYS A 676 -3.76 14.88 2.86
CA LYS A 676 -3.18 16.23 2.79
C LYS A 676 -2.26 16.49 3.99
N PHE A 677 -2.76 16.34 5.23
CA PHE A 677 -1.99 16.66 6.42
C PHE A 677 -0.89 15.64 6.73
N ILE A 678 -1.09 14.36 6.42
CA ILE A 678 -0.04 13.33 6.48
C ILE A 678 1.10 13.67 5.51
N LYS A 679 0.78 14.04 4.27
CA LYS A 679 1.77 14.43 3.26
C LYS A 679 2.51 15.71 3.66
N GLN A 680 1.79 16.78 4.00
CA GLN A 680 2.36 18.06 4.44
C GLN A 680 3.43 17.87 5.53
N ARG A 681 3.15 17.05 6.54
CA ARG A 681 4.09 16.80 7.63
C ARG A 681 5.26 15.90 7.22
N LYS A 682 5.03 14.90 6.36
CA LYS A 682 6.11 14.10 5.75
C LYS A 682 7.06 14.97 4.91
N ASP A 683 6.52 15.91 4.14
CA ASP A 683 7.28 16.85 3.32
C ASP A 683 8.04 17.88 4.19
N GLU A 684 7.52 18.23 5.37
CA GLU A 684 8.26 18.96 6.44
C GLU A 684 9.34 18.11 7.17
N GLY A 685 9.48 16.82 6.83
CA GLY A 685 10.43 15.89 7.49
C GLY A 685 9.99 15.42 8.88
N LYS A 686 8.69 15.46 9.20
CA LYS A 686 8.12 15.16 10.53
C LYS A 686 7.08 14.03 10.45
N ASP A 687 7.05 13.15 11.45
CA ASP A 687 6.02 12.12 11.56
C ASP A 687 4.73 12.67 12.24
N LEU A 688 3.60 12.05 11.94
CA LEU A 688 2.32 12.18 12.65
C LEU A 688 1.88 10.84 13.28
N HIS A 689 2.78 9.85 13.26
CA HIS A 689 2.59 8.49 13.78
C HIS A 689 1.29 7.83 13.27
N LEU A 690 0.99 8.06 11.99
CA LEU A 690 -0.06 7.42 11.17
C LEU A 690 0.52 6.72 9.93
N ASN A 691 1.83 6.45 9.97
CA ASN A 691 2.67 5.87 8.92
C ASN A 691 2.76 4.33 8.95
N THR A 692 1.92 3.64 9.73
CA THR A 692 1.83 2.16 9.70
C THR A 692 0.38 1.71 9.59
N CYS A 693 0.14 0.55 8.96
CA CYS A 693 -1.21 -0.02 8.89
C CYS A 693 -1.82 -0.29 10.27
N LEU A 694 -1.00 -0.66 11.26
CA LEU A 694 -1.44 -0.88 12.65
C LEU A 694 -1.91 0.44 13.30
N ARG A 695 -1.12 1.51 13.18
CA ARG A 695 -1.46 2.85 13.70
C ARG A 695 -2.72 3.41 13.02
N LYS A 696 -2.80 3.29 11.68
CA LYS A 696 -4.01 3.63 10.90
C LYS A 696 -5.24 2.86 11.40
N ALA A 697 -5.13 1.54 11.57
CA ALA A 697 -6.24 0.72 12.05
C ALA A 697 -6.72 1.15 13.45
N HIS A 698 -5.80 1.40 14.40
CA HIS A 698 -6.17 1.91 15.72
C HIS A 698 -6.79 3.31 15.70
N PHE A 699 -6.23 4.25 14.92
CA PHE A 699 -6.79 5.60 14.77
C PHE A 699 -8.24 5.55 14.26
N PHE A 700 -8.47 4.83 13.16
CA PHE A 700 -9.81 4.67 12.60
C PHE A 700 -10.74 3.85 13.51
N ALA A 701 -10.24 2.87 14.27
CA ALA A 701 -11.04 2.15 15.24
C ALA A 701 -11.62 3.08 16.32
N GLN A 702 -10.85 4.07 16.79
CA GLN A 702 -11.34 5.05 17.75
C GLN A 702 -12.33 6.04 17.11
N VAL A 703 -11.98 6.63 15.96
CA VAL A 703 -12.88 7.54 15.21
C VAL A 703 -14.21 6.86 14.88
N GLY A 704 -14.18 5.57 14.53
CA GLY A 704 -15.37 4.76 14.27
C GLY A 704 -16.33 4.67 15.46
N VAL A 705 -15.82 4.62 16.70
CA VAL A 705 -16.63 4.60 17.93
C VAL A 705 -17.28 5.96 18.23
N GLU A 706 -16.56 7.06 18.00
CA GLU A 706 -17.08 8.41 18.27
C GLU A 706 -18.13 8.83 17.24
N THR A 707 -17.89 8.52 15.96
CA THR A 707 -18.65 9.06 14.80
C THR A 707 -19.56 8.04 14.10
N LEU A 708 -19.74 6.85 14.69
CA LEU A 708 -20.43 5.69 14.09
C LEU A 708 -19.92 5.37 12.67
N GLY A 709 -18.60 5.28 12.52
CA GLY A 709 -17.94 4.96 11.25
C GLY A 709 -17.90 6.13 10.25
N ILE A 710 -17.54 7.33 10.71
CA ILE A 710 -17.44 8.56 9.90
C ILE A 710 -18.78 8.87 9.22
N HIS A 711 -19.80 9.15 10.03
CA HIS A 711 -21.13 9.58 9.59
C HIS A 711 -21.30 11.09 9.89
N GLY A 712 -21.58 11.91 8.87
CA GLY A 712 -21.58 13.38 8.96
C GLY A 712 -22.65 14.01 9.86
N ASP A 713 -23.54 13.19 10.44
CA ASP A 713 -24.51 13.60 11.44
C ASP A 713 -24.06 13.37 12.89
N TRP A 714 -23.01 12.56 13.09
CA TRP A 714 -22.45 12.19 14.40
C TRP A 714 -21.08 12.83 14.67
N ILE A 715 -20.66 13.78 13.83
CA ILE A 715 -19.47 14.62 14.10
C ILE A 715 -19.79 15.88 14.93
N ILE A 716 -21.06 16.14 15.26
CA ILE A 716 -21.50 17.33 16.01
C ILE A 716 -22.63 16.94 16.96
N GLU A 717 -22.44 17.06 18.27
CA GLU A 717 -23.52 16.89 19.24
C GLU A 717 -24.60 17.96 19.10
N GLY A 718 -25.84 17.63 19.47
CA GLY A 718 -27.00 18.53 19.33
C GLY A 718 -27.57 18.67 17.92
N LYS A 719 -26.93 18.07 16.89
CA LYS A 719 -27.50 17.98 15.52
C LYS A 719 -28.74 17.06 15.47
N ILE A 720 -28.73 16.02 16.30
CA ILE A 720 -29.87 15.13 16.57
C ILE A 720 -30.37 15.45 17.98
N ASN A 721 -31.67 15.74 18.13
CA ASN A 721 -32.26 16.07 19.43
C ASN A 721 -32.56 14.79 20.24
N HIS A 722 -32.20 14.80 21.52
CA HIS A 722 -32.48 13.70 22.45
C HIS A 722 -33.94 13.68 22.90
N SER A 723 -34.58 12.51 22.85
CA SER A 723 -35.73 12.22 23.73
C SER A 723 -35.28 12.09 25.19
N VAL A 724 -36.20 12.26 26.13
CA VAL A 724 -36.01 12.04 27.58
C VAL A 724 -35.25 10.73 27.88
N ASP A 725 -35.65 9.61 27.27
CA ASP A 725 -34.99 8.33 27.53
C ASP A 725 -33.64 8.18 26.83
N SER A 726 -33.46 8.78 25.65
CA SER A 726 -32.15 8.82 25.00
C SER A 726 -31.14 9.68 25.77
N ALA A 727 -31.59 10.74 26.45
CA ALA A 727 -30.74 11.55 27.32
C ALA A 727 -30.32 10.76 28.58
N LYS A 728 -31.23 10.00 29.21
CA LYS A 728 -30.88 9.05 30.29
C LYS A 728 -29.88 7.99 29.82
N SER A 729 -30.05 7.48 28.61
CA SER A 729 -29.17 6.46 28.02
C SER A 729 -27.77 7.02 27.70
N ALA A 730 -27.68 8.22 27.13
CA ALA A 730 -26.41 8.84 26.74
C ALA A 730 -25.62 9.42 27.93
N PHE A 731 -26.29 10.06 28.88
CA PHE A 731 -25.63 10.87 29.92
C PHE A 731 -25.78 10.34 31.36
N GLY A 732 -26.52 9.23 31.55
CA GLY A 732 -26.61 8.51 32.81
C GLY A 732 -27.12 9.37 33.98
N ASP A 733 -26.40 9.35 35.10
CA ASP A 733 -26.85 9.96 36.35
C ASP A 733 -26.97 11.48 36.31
N ARG A 734 -26.33 12.17 35.35
CA ARG A 734 -26.53 13.60 35.11
C ARG A 734 -27.96 13.86 34.61
N ALA A 735 -28.41 13.11 33.60
CA ALA A 735 -29.77 13.19 33.10
C ALA A 735 -30.80 12.68 34.13
N ARG A 736 -30.50 11.61 34.88
CA ARG A 736 -31.38 11.15 35.99
C ARG A 736 -31.51 12.18 37.12
N THR A 737 -30.47 12.98 37.37
CA THR A 737 -30.54 14.07 38.36
C THR A 737 -31.38 15.23 37.84
N LEU A 738 -31.23 15.59 36.56
CA LEU A 738 -32.11 16.57 35.91
C LEU A 738 -33.59 16.10 35.87
N GLU A 739 -33.84 14.78 35.81
CA GLU A 739 -35.18 14.19 35.92
C GLU A 739 -35.73 14.25 37.35
N ARG A 740 -34.93 13.91 38.37
CA ARG A 740 -35.32 14.07 39.79
C ARG A 740 -35.65 15.53 40.15
N ASN A 741 -35.01 16.49 39.48
CA ASN A 741 -35.28 17.91 39.63
C ASN A 741 -36.50 18.39 38.82
N GLY A 742 -37.19 17.51 38.09
CA GLY A 742 -38.38 17.82 37.27
C GLY A 742 -38.10 18.53 35.94
N LEU A 743 -36.84 18.75 35.57
CA LEU A 743 -36.44 19.62 34.46
C LEU A 743 -36.16 18.87 33.14
N LEU A 744 -35.83 17.57 33.19
CA LEU A 744 -35.34 16.83 32.01
C LEU A 744 -36.32 16.87 30.82
N SER A 745 -37.62 16.73 31.07
CA SER A 745 -38.64 16.78 30.00
C SER A 745 -38.62 18.15 29.29
N THR A 746 -38.68 19.23 30.06
CA THR A 746 -38.62 20.62 29.57
C THR A 746 -37.34 20.89 28.80
N TYR A 747 -36.19 20.45 29.30
CA TYR A 747 -34.88 20.66 28.66
C TYR A 747 -34.74 19.84 27.36
N CYS A 748 -35.39 18.68 27.27
CA CYS A 748 -35.48 17.89 26.04
C CYS A 748 -36.47 18.47 25.00
N LEU A 749 -37.33 19.43 25.35
CA LEU A 749 -38.23 20.11 24.40
C LEU A 749 -37.57 21.27 23.65
N ASP A 750 -36.49 21.86 24.19
CA ASP A 750 -35.77 22.98 23.57
C ASP A 750 -35.27 22.65 22.14
N ARG A 751 -35.34 23.62 21.21
CA ARG A 751 -34.85 23.47 19.84
C ARG A 751 -34.03 24.70 19.43
N PRO A 752 -32.69 24.60 19.32
CA PRO A 752 -31.83 23.48 19.73
C PRO A 752 -31.79 23.27 21.26
N GLN A 753 -31.37 22.08 21.70
CA GLN A 753 -31.37 21.64 23.12
C GLN A 753 -30.29 22.30 24.01
N THR A 754 -30.18 23.62 23.96
CA THR A 754 -29.13 24.40 24.64
C THR A 754 -29.06 24.16 26.14
N ARG A 755 -30.19 24.25 26.87
CA ARG A 755 -30.23 24.05 28.34
C ARG A 755 -29.84 22.63 28.75
N LEU A 756 -30.24 21.63 27.96
CA LEU A 756 -29.86 20.23 28.19
C LEU A 756 -28.33 20.08 28.20
N TYR A 757 -27.64 20.52 27.15
CA TYR A 757 -26.18 20.44 27.08
C TYR A 757 -25.47 21.36 28.09
N ASN A 758 -26.02 22.56 28.35
CA ASN A 758 -25.50 23.47 29.38
C ASN A 758 -25.51 22.83 30.77
N TYR A 759 -26.59 22.16 31.16
CA TYR A 759 -26.64 21.43 32.43
C TYR A 759 -25.68 20.23 32.41
N LEU A 760 -25.75 19.39 31.37
CA LEU A 760 -25.00 18.13 31.32
C LEU A 760 -23.48 18.31 31.36
N TYR A 761 -22.96 19.41 30.82
CA TYR A 761 -21.53 19.70 30.78
C TYR A 761 -21.12 20.88 31.68
N ALA A 762 -21.89 21.17 32.74
CA ALA A 762 -21.50 22.14 33.77
C ALA A 762 -20.61 21.51 34.85
N LEU A 763 -19.64 22.28 35.35
CA LEU A 763 -18.70 21.88 36.42
C LEU A 763 -19.42 21.33 37.66
N GLY A 764 -20.50 21.98 38.10
CA GLY A 764 -21.29 21.58 39.27
C GLY A 764 -22.07 20.26 39.12
N ASN A 765 -22.17 19.71 37.91
CA ASN A 765 -22.92 18.49 37.61
C ASN A 765 -22.02 17.26 37.40
N GLY A 766 -20.83 17.26 38.01
CA GLY A 766 -19.92 16.11 37.99
C GLY A 766 -19.21 15.89 36.66
N TYR A 767 -18.93 16.96 35.92
CA TYR A 767 -18.18 16.90 34.66
C TYR A 767 -17.17 18.05 34.57
N ASP A 768 -16.06 17.91 35.29
CA ASP A 768 -14.95 18.87 35.20
C ASP A 768 -14.18 18.65 33.90
N ASN A 769 -14.22 19.67 33.04
CA ASN A 769 -13.57 19.75 31.74
C ASN A 769 -13.12 21.20 31.44
N GLY A 770 -13.04 22.04 32.48
CA GLY A 770 -12.80 23.48 32.38
C GLY A 770 -14.00 24.35 31.94
N ASN A 771 -15.20 23.80 31.75
CA ASN A 771 -16.42 24.59 31.55
C ASN A 771 -16.85 25.33 32.84
N GLY A 772 -17.61 26.42 32.68
CA GLY A 772 -18.32 27.08 33.78
C GLY A 772 -19.52 26.29 34.33
N ASN A 773 -20.39 27.00 35.06
CA ASN A 773 -21.71 26.50 35.47
C ASN A 773 -22.70 26.51 34.29
N GLU A 774 -23.92 25.99 34.46
CA GLU A 774 -24.95 25.95 33.41
C GLU A 774 -25.22 27.34 32.79
N ALA A 775 -25.27 28.39 33.62
CA ALA A 775 -25.53 29.77 33.21
C ALA A 775 -24.43 30.38 32.31
N SER A 776 -23.24 29.80 32.26
CA SER A 776 -22.16 30.25 31.36
C SER A 776 -22.42 29.98 29.87
N GLY A 777 -23.30 29.03 29.54
CA GLY A 777 -23.49 28.55 28.17
C GLY A 777 -22.37 27.65 27.63
N ASP A 778 -21.33 27.37 28.43
CA ASP A 778 -20.16 26.60 27.99
C ASP A 778 -20.51 25.17 27.55
N GLY A 779 -21.52 24.54 28.14
CA GLY A 779 -21.91 23.18 27.80
C GLY A 779 -22.43 23.02 26.36
N TRP A 780 -23.21 23.99 25.86
CA TRP A 780 -23.61 24.05 24.45
C TRP A 780 -22.50 24.62 23.55
N LYS A 781 -21.74 25.61 24.02
CA LYS A 781 -20.63 26.22 23.25
C LYS A 781 -19.53 25.18 22.94
N PHE A 782 -19.17 24.34 23.92
CA PHE A 782 -18.09 23.34 23.85
C PHE A 782 -18.59 21.90 23.88
N ARG A 783 -19.80 21.64 23.36
CA ARG A 783 -20.31 20.27 23.08
C ARG A 783 -19.39 19.50 22.11
N GLY A 784 -19.59 18.19 21.98
CA GLY A 784 -18.79 17.29 21.15
C GLY A 784 -18.71 17.70 19.68
N ARG A 785 -17.49 17.81 19.13
CA ARG A 785 -17.22 18.08 17.71
C ARG A 785 -16.04 17.30 17.13
N GLY A 786 -16.05 17.17 15.81
CA GLY A 786 -14.97 16.59 15.00
C GLY A 786 -14.86 15.07 15.11
N LEU A 787 -13.86 14.48 14.45
CA LEU A 787 -13.69 13.03 14.37
C LEU A 787 -13.40 12.36 15.73
N LYS A 788 -12.90 13.13 16.70
CA LYS A 788 -12.58 12.69 18.06
C LYS A 788 -13.69 13.00 19.08
N GLN A 789 -14.71 13.79 18.72
CA GLN A 789 -15.69 14.36 19.68
C GLN A 789 -15.00 15.04 20.86
N ILE A 790 -14.31 16.16 20.57
CA ILE A 790 -13.72 17.00 21.63
C ILE A 790 -14.82 17.82 22.32
N THR A 791 -14.82 17.78 23.66
CA THR A 791 -15.87 18.35 24.51
C THR A 791 -15.23 19.07 25.70
N GLY A 792 -15.70 20.29 26.01
CA GLY A 792 -15.26 21.09 27.16
C GLY A 792 -14.18 22.13 26.86
N ARG A 793 -14.35 23.34 27.41
CA ARG A 793 -13.49 24.52 27.22
C ARG A 793 -12.00 24.20 27.40
N GLY A 794 -11.64 23.38 28.39
CA GLY A 794 -10.26 22.95 28.64
C GLY A 794 -9.67 22.11 27.51
N ASN A 795 -10.45 21.21 26.92
CA ASN A 795 -10.03 20.40 25.78
C ASN A 795 -9.92 21.22 24.48
N TYR A 796 -10.84 22.16 24.24
CA TYR A 796 -10.74 23.09 23.11
C TYR A 796 -9.50 23.98 23.24
N LYS A 797 -9.18 24.47 24.45
CA LYS A 797 -7.93 25.22 24.72
C LYS A 797 -6.69 24.36 24.43
N MET A 798 -6.59 23.19 25.06
CA MET A 798 -5.44 22.29 24.95
C MET A 798 -5.18 21.87 23.49
N ILE A 799 -6.22 21.58 22.71
CA ILE A 799 -6.07 21.22 21.30
C ILE A 799 -5.75 22.44 20.42
N SER A 800 -6.21 23.65 20.76
CA SER A 800 -5.75 24.89 20.11
C SER A 800 -4.23 25.08 20.25
N GLU A 801 -3.70 24.85 21.45
CA GLU A 801 -2.26 24.93 21.74
C GLU A 801 -1.45 23.87 20.98
N VAL A 802 -1.97 22.64 20.85
CA VAL A 802 -1.29 21.57 20.09
C VAL A 802 -1.38 21.79 18.58
N ILE A 803 -2.49 22.34 18.06
CA ILE A 803 -2.61 22.71 16.64
C ILE A 803 -1.63 23.84 16.30
N LYS A 804 -1.36 24.77 17.21
CA LYS A 804 -0.31 25.81 17.07
C LYS A 804 1.10 25.24 16.90
N GLU A 805 1.39 24.11 17.54
CA GLU A 805 2.68 23.41 17.51
C GLU A 805 2.81 22.50 16.26
N ILE A 806 1.79 21.71 15.96
CA ILE A 806 1.83 20.70 14.89
C ILE A 806 1.43 21.30 13.54
N PHE A 807 0.46 22.20 13.50
CA PHE A 807 -0.16 22.76 12.29
C PHE A 807 -0.19 24.31 12.34
N PRO A 808 0.99 24.98 12.39
CA PRO A 808 1.07 26.42 12.62
C PRO A 808 0.45 27.26 11.51
N VAL A 809 0.40 26.77 10.27
CA VAL A 809 -0.24 27.46 9.14
C VAL A 809 -1.76 27.48 9.34
N GLU A 810 -2.33 26.33 9.66
CA GLU A 810 -3.75 26.09 9.91
C GLU A 810 -4.23 26.82 11.17
N TYR A 811 -3.38 26.92 12.20
CA TYR A 811 -3.60 27.77 13.36
C TYR A 811 -3.59 29.26 13.01
N ASN A 812 -2.67 29.71 12.15
CA ASN A 812 -2.54 31.12 11.82
C ASN A 812 -3.73 31.63 11.00
N VAL A 813 -4.30 30.81 10.11
CA VAL A 813 -5.51 31.18 9.32
C VAL A 813 -6.84 31.07 10.07
N LEU A 814 -6.88 30.47 11.27
CA LEU A 814 -8.07 30.56 12.14
C LEU A 814 -8.37 32.04 12.48
N PRO A 815 -9.65 32.44 12.64
CA PRO A 815 -10.01 33.79 13.05
C PRO A 815 -9.34 34.22 14.37
N GLN A 816 -9.15 35.52 14.56
CA GLN A 816 -8.46 36.04 15.75
C GLN A 816 -9.25 35.75 17.02
N ALA A 817 -8.55 35.31 18.07
CA ALA A 817 -9.16 34.97 19.35
C ALA A 817 -9.69 36.23 20.07
N ASN A 818 -10.66 36.03 20.96
CA ASN A 818 -11.03 37.03 21.96
C ASN A 818 -9.85 37.29 22.90
N ALA A 819 -9.77 38.49 23.49
CA ALA A 819 -8.70 38.85 24.42
C ALA A 819 -8.63 37.85 25.60
N GLY A 820 -7.51 37.14 25.72
CA GLY A 820 -7.27 36.14 26.76
C GLY A 820 -7.77 34.72 26.46
N GLU A 821 -8.42 34.47 25.32
CA GLU A 821 -8.80 33.12 24.87
C GLU A 821 -7.80 32.55 23.84
N GLU A 822 -7.81 31.23 23.67
CA GLU A 822 -7.16 30.53 22.56
C GLU A 822 -8.11 30.42 21.35
N LYS A 823 -7.59 30.31 20.13
CA LYS A 823 -8.40 30.50 18.90
C LYS A 823 -9.61 29.54 18.82
N LEU A 824 -9.45 28.25 19.11
CA LEU A 824 -10.58 27.30 19.13
C LEU A 824 -11.47 27.42 20.38
N VAL A 825 -11.10 28.22 21.38
CA VAL A 825 -11.99 28.57 22.51
C VAL A 825 -12.93 29.70 22.12
N SER A 826 -12.45 30.67 21.34
CA SER A 826 -13.27 31.74 20.77
C SER A 826 -14.17 31.24 19.65
N HIS A 827 -13.62 30.42 18.74
CA HIS A 827 -14.25 29.91 17.51
C HIS A 827 -14.38 28.37 17.50
N PRO A 828 -15.13 27.76 18.45
CA PRO A 828 -15.23 26.30 18.58
C PRO A 828 -16.03 25.63 17.45
N GLU A 829 -16.89 26.39 16.76
CA GLU A 829 -17.60 25.94 15.54
C GLU A 829 -16.68 25.67 14.36
N LYS A 830 -15.44 26.19 14.35
CA LYS A 830 -14.44 25.81 13.33
C LYS A 830 -14.19 24.31 13.28
N VAL A 831 -14.34 23.59 14.40
CA VAL A 831 -14.19 22.12 14.48
C VAL A 831 -15.32 21.36 13.75
N GLU A 832 -16.35 22.06 13.26
CA GLU A 832 -17.40 21.52 12.39
C GLU A 832 -16.94 21.46 10.90
N GLU A 833 -15.85 22.15 10.52
CA GLU A 833 -15.24 22.13 9.19
C GLU A 833 -14.30 20.92 9.00
N ILE A 834 -14.23 20.36 7.78
CA ILE A 834 -13.50 19.11 7.46
C ILE A 834 -12.05 19.09 7.97
N ASP A 835 -11.26 20.11 7.62
CA ASP A 835 -9.83 20.15 7.96
C ASP A 835 -9.62 20.26 9.47
N TYR A 836 -10.41 21.09 10.16
CA TYR A 836 -10.33 21.22 11.61
C TYR A 836 -10.86 19.98 12.34
N ALA A 837 -11.88 19.29 11.81
CA ALA A 837 -12.35 18.00 12.31
C ALA A 837 -11.31 16.88 12.18
N VAL A 838 -10.38 17.00 11.21
CA VAL A 838 -9.23 16.12 11.01
C VAL A 838 -8.05 16.49 11.91
N ILE A 839 -7.53 17.73 11.84
CA ILE A 839 -6.32 18.10 12.61
C ILE A 839 -6.54 18.11 14.12
N THR A 840 -7.76 18.35 14.62
CA THR A 840 -8.08 18.18 16.05
C THR A 840 -7.96 16.72 16.50
N ALA A 841 -8.32 15.75 15.65
CA ALA A 841 -8.18 14.33 15.96
C ALA A 841 -6.72 13.86 15.87
N ILE A 842 -5.94 14.38 14.91
CA ILE A 842 -4.48 14.14 14.83
C ILE A 842 -3.78 14.77 16.05
N ALA A 843 -4.08 16.01 16.38
CA ALA A 843 -3.52 16.71 17.55
C ALA A 843 -3.80 15.94 18.85
N TYR A 844 -5.00 15.38 19.02
CA TYR A 844 -5.32 14.53 20.17
C TYR A 844 -4.54 13.20 20.15
N TRP A 845 -4.41 12.56 18.98
CA TRP A 845 -3.63 11.32 18.82
C TRP A 845 -2.15 11.50 19.20
N GLU A 846 -1.55 12.60 18.78
CA GLU A 846 -0.16 12.96 19.09
C GLU A 846 0.02 13.40 20.54
N LYS A 847 -0.79 14.34 21.03
CA LYS A 847 -0.68 14.90 22.39
C LYS A 847 -0.77 13.84 23.47
N HIS A 848 -1.67 12.88 23.31
CA HIS A 848 -1.86 11.78 24.25
C HIS A 848 -0.98 10.56 23.92
N LYS A 849 -0.16 10.64 22.85
CA LYS A 849 0.68 9.56 22.33
C LYS A 849 -0.06 8.23 22.22
N ILE A 850 -1.15 8.24 21.47
CA ILE A 850 -2.03 7.06 21.38
C ILE A 850 -1.36 5.98 20.51
N TRP A 851 -0.50 6.38 19.57
CA TRP A 851 0.36 5.48 18.78
C TRP A 851 1.29 4.60 19.62
N GLU A 852 1.94 5.13 20.67
CA GLU A 852 2.82 4.34 21.55
C GLU A 852 2.10 3.11 22.14
N LEU A 853 0.78 3.24 22.38
CA LEU A 853 -0.05 2.17 22.91
C LEU A 853 -0.71 1.35 21.78
N ALA A 854 -1.01 1.96 20.63
CA ALA A 854 -1.46 1.25 19.43
C ALA A 854 -0.42 0.21 18.96
N ASP A 855 0.86 0.57 19.03
CA ASP A 855 1.98 -0.28 18.62
C ASP A 855 2.13 -1.53 19.52
N THR A 856 1.65 -1.52 20.78
CA THR A 856 1.62 -2.71 21.64
C THR A 856 0.37 -3.56 21.49
N ILE A 857 -0.64 -3.11 20.73
CA ILE A 857 -1.92 -3.82 20.56
C ILE A 857 -1.94 -4.40 19.14
N THR A 858 -1.04 -5.34 18.91
CA THR A 858 -0.66 -5.84 17.59
C THR A 858 -1.69 -6.73 16.91
N SER A 859 -2.60 -7.39 17.65
CA SER A 859 -3.51 -8.41 17.11
C SER A 859 -5.01 -8.12 17.36
N LYS A 860 -5.87 -8.60 16.45
CA LYS A 860 -7.33 -8.69 16.67
C LYS A 860 -7.71 -9.46 17.95
N THR A 861 -6.87 -10.41 18.36
CA THR A 861 -7.05 -11.25 19.56
C THR A 861 -6.46 -10.65 20.84
N SER A 862 -5.93 -9.42 20.79
CA SER A 862 -5.47 -8.72 21.99
C SER A 862 -6.56 -8.61 23.07
N SER A 863 -6.13 -8.51 24.32
CA SER A 863 -6.98 -8.70 25.48
C SER A 863 -7.98 -7.55 25.65
N ASP A 864 -9.07 -7.81 26.35
CA ASP A 864 -10.05 -6.78 26.68
C ASP A 864 -9.44 -5.68 27.56
N ASN A 865 -8.36 -5.96 28.31
CA ASN A 865 -7.61 -4.95 29.03
C ASN A 865 -6.84 -4.01 28.09
N ASP A 866 -6.29 -4.55 27.01
CA ASP A 866 -5.53 -3.80 26.01
C ASP A 866 -6.46 -2.78 25.32
N PHE A 867 -7.66 -3.23 24.92
CA PHE A 867 -8.69 -2.37 24.33
C PHE A 867 -9.33 -1.38 25.34
N LYS A 868 -9.40 -1.72 26.64
CA LYS A 868 -9.75 -0.75 27.70
C LYS A 868 -8.68 0.34 27.81
N LYS A 869 -7.39 -0.02 27.95
CA LYS A 869 -6.26 0.92 28.10
C LYS A 869 -6.21 1.94 26.96
N ILE A 870 -6.28 1.51 25.70
CA ILE A 870 -6.26 2.46 24.57
C ILE A 870 -7.54 3.32 24.55
N ARG A 871 -8.70 2.76 24.90
CA ARG A 871 -9.93 3.54 25.02
C ARG A 871 -9.88 4.54 26.19
N GLN A 872 -9.16 4.25 27.26
CA GLN A 872 -8.96 5.18 28.39
C GLN A 872 -8.10 6.39 28.02
N LYS A 873 -7.06 6.23 27.17
CA LYS A 873 -6.36 7.40 26.57
C LYS A 873 -7.31 8.27 25.70
N VAL A 874 -8.38 7.69 25.17
CA VAL A 874 -9.28 8.32 24.18
C VAL A 874 -10.51 8.99 24.83
N VAL A 875 -11.06 8.45 25.92
CA VAL A 875 -12.25 9.02 26.62
C VAL A 875 -12.14 9.06 28.15
N GLY A 876 -10.92 9.08 28.69
CA GLY A 876 -10.66 9.08 30.12
C GLY A 876 -10.93 7.74 30.80
N GLU A 877 -10.76 7.70 32.13
CA GLU A 877 -10.67 6.51 32.98
C GLU A 877 -11.80 5.47 32.78
N SER A 878 -12.99 5.91 32.37
CA SER A 878 -14.15 5.05 32.09
C SER A 878 -13.90 3.97 31.01
N GLY A 879 -13.01 4.22 30.04
CA GLY A 879 -12.82 3.35 28.88
C GLY A 879 -14.14 3.09 28.10
N PHE A 880 -15.10 4.01 28.15
CA PHE A 880 -16.46 3.79 27.64
C PHE A 880 -16.48 3.35 26.16
N LYS A 881 -17.34 2.37 25.83
CA LYS A 881 -17.43 1.71 24.51
C LYS A 881 -16.16 0.93 24.06
N TRP A 882 -15.24 0.53 24.94
CA TRP A 882 -14.06 -0.27 24.54
C TRP A 882 -14.37 -1.55 23.73
N LYS A 883 -15.53 -2.19 23.95
CA LYS A 883 -15.99 -3.33 23.12
C LYS A 883 -16.19 -2.94 21.66
N ALA A 884 -16.87 -1.81 21.41
CA ALA A 884 -17.03 -1.28 20.06
C ALA A 884 -15.67 -0.87 19.45
N ALA A 885 -14.73 -0.35 20.26
CA ALA A 885 -13.37 -0.07 19.79
C ALA A 885 -12.65 -1.36 19.34
N LYS A 886 -12.78 -2.45 20.10
CA LYS A 886 -12.25 -3.78 19.73
C LYS A 886 -12.89 -4.31 18.44
N ASP A 887 -14.19 -4.11 18.23
CA ASP A 887 -14.89 -4.59 17.04
C ASP A 887 -14.62 -3.74 15.79
N TYR A 888 -14.55 -2.41 15.90
CA TYR A 888 -14.05 -1.56 14.82
C TYR A 888 -12.56 -1.80 14.52
N PHE A 889 -11.74 -2.14 15.53
CA PHE A 889 -10.36 -2.53 15.31
C PHE A 889 -10.25 -3.81 14.48
N LYS A 890 -11.09 -4.83 14.72
CA LYS A 890 -11.13 -6.03 13.85
C LYS A 890 -11.40 -5.66 12.39
N LYS A 891 -12.40 -4.80 12.13
CA LYS A 891 -12.75 -4.35 10.76
C LYS A 891 -11.63 -3.54 10.09
N THR A 892 -11.08 -2.55 10.81
CA THR A 892 -10.00 -1.68 10.28
C THR A 892 -8.69 -2.45 10.10
N TYR A 893 -8.39 -3.43 10.96
CA TYR A 893 -7.26 -4.36 10.80
C TYR A 893 -7.34 -5.13 9.48
N ASP A 894 -8.54 -5.60 9.11
CA ASP A 894 -8.76 -6.25 7.81
C ASP A 894 -8.70 -5.26 6.65
N ALA A 895 -9.28 -4.06 6.79
CA ALA A 895 -9.27 -3.04 5.74
C ALA A 895 -7.84 -2.57 5.38
N PHE A 896 -7.03 -2.20 6.37
CA PHE A 896 -5.61 -1.86 6.19
C PHE A 896 -4.71 -3.10 5.99
N ARG A 897 -5.31 -4.31 6.03
CA ARG A 897 -4.66 -5.62 5.83
C ARG A 897 -3.42 -5.74 6.72
N VAL A 898 -3.58 -5.45 8.02
CA VAL A 898 -2.48 -5.32 8.99
C VAL A 898 -1.70 -6.62 9.14
N GLY A 899 -2.38 -7.77 9.17
CA GLY A 899 -1.74 -9.09 9.33
C GLY A 899 -0.87 -9.57 8.16
N GLU A 900 -0.86 -8.86 7.03
CA GLU A 900 0.07 -9.10 5.91
C GLU A 900 1.26 -8.14 5.92
N CYS A 901 1.15 -7.00 6.61
CA CYS A 901 2.34 -6.30 7.04
C CYS A 901 2.96 -7.19 8.10
N GLN A 902 4.09 -7.82 7.80
CA GLN A 902 4.83 -8.58 8.80
C GLN A 902 5.26 -7.63 9.92
N GLN A 903 4.47 -7.66 11.00
CA GLN A 903 4.95 -7.39 12.34
C GLN A 903 6.11 -8.35 12.58
N GLU A 904 7.10 -7.90 13.36
CA GLU A 904 8.08 -8.81 13.93
C GLU A 904 7.31 -9.88 14.72
N GLU A 905 7.49 -11.17 14.39
CA GLU A 905 7.01 -12.23 15.28
C GLU A 905 7.80 -12.11 16.58
N SER A 906 7.18 -11.50 17.59
CA SER A 906 7.68 -11.42 18.96
C SER A 906 7.66 -12.80 19.60
N SER A 907 8.58 -13.66 19.12
CA SER A 907 8.89 -14.99 19.63
C SER A 907 9.53 -14.94 21.02
N GLU A 908 9.90 -13.75 21.50
CA GLU A 908 10.04 -13.43 22.92
C GLU A 908 8.68 -13.54 23.63
N ALA A 909 8.27 -14.77 23.90
CA ALA A 909 7.12 -15.10 24.73
C ALA A 909 7.26 -14.59 26.17
N CYS A 910 8.48 -14.21 26.58
CA CYS A 910 8.81 -13.51 27.81
C CYS A 910 9.99 -12.56 27.56
N THR A 911 10.21 -11.61 28.46
CA THR A 911 11.47 -10.85 28.49
C THR A 911 12.68 -11.80 28.62
N PRO A 912 13.88 -11.41 28.11
CA PRO A 912 15.10 -12.23 28.23
C PRO A 912 15.50 -12.59 29.66
N ASP A 913 14.96 -11.85 30.64
CA ASP A 913 15.19 -11.99 32.07
C ASP A 913 14.07 -12.75 32.81
N SER A 914 13.04 -13.23 32.13
CA SER A 914 11.84 -13.87 32.69
C SER A 914 11.03 -13.03 33.71
N SER A 915 11.26 -11.72 33.88
CA SER A 915 10.47 -10.90 34.80
C SER A 915 9.08 -10.53 34.30
N GLN A 916 8.81 -10.69 33.00
CA GLN A 916 7.51 -10.45 32.40
C GLN A 916 7.21 -11.47 31.28
N CYS A 917 5.95 -11.92 31.23
CA CYS A 917 5.46 -12.97 30.36
C CYS A 917 4.47 -12.40 29.33
N PHE A 918 4.80 -12.44 28.03
CA PHE A 918 3.98 -11.88 26.95
C PHE A 918 3.02 -12.91 26.33
N ASN A 919 3.43 -14.17 26.26
CA ASN A 919 2.58 -15.32 25.90
C ASN A 919 2.58 -16.33 27.05
N TYR A 920 1.53 -17.15 27.15
CA TYR A 920 1.37 -18.11 28.25
C TYR A 920 1.50 -19.56 27.77
N ALA A 921 1.70 -20.47 28.72
CA ALA A 921 1.71 -21.92 28.50
C ALA A 921 0.55 -22.60 29.22
N ASP A 922 0.42 -23.91 29.03
CA ASP A 922 -0.41 -24.79 29.86
C ASP A 922 0.50 -25.64 30.75
N VAL A 923 -0.02 -26.20 31.84
CA VAL A 923 0.77 -27.07 32.75
C VAL A 923 1.26 -28.36 32.09
N TRP A 924 0.60 -28.80 31.03
CA TRP A 924 1.03 -29.82 30.07
C TRP A 924 0.20 -29.67 28.78
N GLU A 925 0.59 -30.38 27.72
CA GLU A 925 -0.13 -30.34 26.43
C GLU A 925 -1.58 -30.86 26.56
N ASN A 926 -2.51 -30.22 25.84
CA ASN A 926 -3.94 -30.56 25.80
C ASN A 926 -4.57 -30.74 27.20
N PRO A 927 -4.56 -29.69 28.05
CA PRO A 927 -5.11 -29.77 29.40
C PRO A 927 -6.64 -29.97 29.37
N GLU A 928 -7.14 -30.84 30.25
CA GLU A 928 -8.57 -31.00 30.53
C GLU A 928 -8.88 -30.63 31.97
N ILE A 929 -10.07 -30.09 32.22
CA ILE A 929 -10.57 -29.83 33.58
C ILE A 929 -11.06 -31.16 34.18
N SER A 930 -10.71 -31.44 35.44
CA SER A 930 -11.19 -32.64 36.14
C SER A 930 -12.71 -32.64 36.30
N SER A 931 -13.33 -33.81 36.13
CA SER A 931 -14.78 -34.03 36.26
C SER A 931 -15.25 -34.34 37.70
N ASP A 932 -14.36 -34.28 38.69
CA ASP A 932 -14.67 -34.52 40.09
C ASP A 932 -15.71 -33.53 40.67
N ASN A 933 -16.19 -33.75 41.90
CA ASN A 933 -17.13 -32.85 42.60
C ASN A 933 -18.38 -32.42 41.79
N GLY A 934 -18.86 -33.26 40.87
CA GLY A 934 -20.08 -33.01 40.09
C GLY A 934 -19.86 -32.39 38.69
N GLY A 935 -18.65 -32.45 38.14
CA GLY A 935 -18.37 -32.14 36.73
C GLY A 935 -17.52 -30.89 36.52
N LYS A 936 -16.96 -30.77 35.30
CA LYS A 936 -15.88 -29.83 34.95
C LYS A 936 -16.12 -28.39 35.43
N ASN A 937 -17.32 -27.85 35.25
CA ASN A 937 -17.64 -26.47 35.66
C ASN A 937 -17.63 -26.24 37.18
N ASN A 938 -17.82 -27.26 38.03
CA ASN A 938 -17.71 -27.10 39.50
C ASN A 938 -16.27 -26.89 39.97
N ASN A 939 -15.29 -27.17 39.10
CA ASN A 939 -13.86 -27.14 39.35
C ASN A 939 -13.16 -25.98 38.64
N ARG A 940 -13.92 -24.99 38.17
CA ARG A 940 -13.43 -23.72 37.60
C ARG A 940 -13.57 -22.59 38.61
N TYR A 941 -12.74 -21.55 38.46
CA TYR A 941 -12.75 -20.39 39.35
C TYR A 941 -14.12 -19.69 39.33
N GLY A 942 -14.66 -19.38 40.50
CA GLY A 942 -15.96 -18.71 40.62
C GLY A 942 -17.18 -19.60 40.31
N SER A 943 -17.02 -20.92 40.30
CA SER A 943 -18.14 -21.86 40.18
C SER A 943 -19.15 -21.70 41.33
N THR A 944 -20.35 -22.27 41.17
CA THR A 944 -21.39 -22.32 42.23
C THR A 944 -20.95 -23.07 43.49
N ARG A 945 -19.90 -23.90 43.40
CA ARG A 945 -19.21 -24.56 44.54
C ARG A 945 -18.33 -23.58 45.34
N GLY A 946 -18.15 -22.35 44.88
CA GLY A 946 -17.20 -21.38 45.46
C GLY A 946 -15.74 -21.75 45.18
N HIS A 947 -15.47 -22.41 44.04
CA HIS A 947 -14.15 -22.95 43.78
C HIS A 947 -13.10 -21.85 43.52
N LYS A 948 -11.92 -22.05 44.08
CA LYS A 948 -10.90 -21.00 44.29
C LYS A 948 -9.83 -20.91 43.20
N GLY A 949 -9.75 -21.93 42.36
CA GLY A 949 -8.76 -22.06 41.28
C GLY A 949 -9.33 -22.89 40.13
N ILE A 950 -8.48 -23.59 39.40
CA ILE A 950 -8.90 -24.57 38.39
C ILE A 950 -8.17 -25.91 38.59
N ASP A 951 -8.92 -27.02 38.50
CA ASP A 951 -8.39 -28.37 38.68
C ASP A 951 -8.09 -29.01 37.31
N ILE A 952 -6.81 -29.02 36.90
CA ILE A 952 -6.38 -29.58 35.60
C ILE A 952 -5.99 -31.05 35.77
N LEU A 953 -6.65 -31.93 35.02
CA LEU A 953 -6.64 -33.40 35.16
C LEU A 953 -5.29 -34.03 34.77
N SER A 954 -4.56 -34.54 35.77
CA SER A 954 -3.48 -35.51 35.52
C SER A 954 -4.07 -36.89 35.20
N GLY A 955 -5.13 -37.27 35.93
CA GLY A 955 -5.71 -38.60 35.90
C GLY A 955 -4.79 -39.65 36.51
N SER A 956 -4.97 -40.91 36.11
CA SER A 956 -4.35 -42.09 36.73
C SER A 956 -2.82 -42.20 36.69
N THR A 957 -2.12 -41.21 36.13
CA THR A 957 -0.66 -41.07 36.18
C THR A 957 -0.29 -39.63 36.56
N TYR A 958 0.79 -39.50 37.32
CA TYR A 958 1.40 -38.20 37.54
C TYR A 958 1.95 -37.63 36.21
N LYS A 959 1.92 -36.30 36.07
CA LYS A 959 2.41 -35.55 34.92
C LYS A 959 3.41 -34.48 35.36
N ASP A 960 4.36 -34.20 34.49
CA ASP A 960 5.23 -33.03 34.60
C ASP A 960 4.40 -31.74 34.55
N VAL A 961 4.55 -30.90 35.58
CA VAL A 961 3.91 -29.59 35.69
C VAL A 961 4.86 -28.55 35.13
N HIS A 962 4.40 -27.81 34.13
CA HIS A 962 5.13 -26.72 33.50
C HIS A 962 4.58 -25.38 33.98
N SER A 963 5.43 -24.35 34.12
CA SER A 963 4.95 -23.03 34.54
C SER A 963 4.12 -22.38 33.43
N ILE A 964 2.92 -21.88 33.74
CA ILE A 964 2.07 -21.20 32.75
C ILE A 964 2.58 -19.80 32.39
N MET A 965 3.45 -19.21 33.23
CA MET A 965 4.08 -17.90 33.02
C MET A 965 5.57 -17.92 33.38
N CYS A 966 6.36 -17.06 32.73
CA CYS A 966 7.70 -16.69 33.19
C CYS A 966 7.63 -15.91 34.50
N GLY A 967 8.53 -16.16 35.43
CA GLY A 967 8.57 -15.44 36.69
C GLY A 967 9.69 -15.89 37.61
N THR A 968 9.61 -15.47 38.87
CA THR A 968 10.48 -15.92 39.96
C THR A 968 9.69 -16.83 40.89
N VAL A 969 10.24 -17.97 41.26
CA VAL A 969 9.65 -18.87 42.28
C VAL A 969 9.73 -18.16 43.64
N GLU A 970 8.61 -17.65 44.14
CA GLU A 970 8.55 -16.87 45.38
C GLU A 970 8.38 -17.77 46.61
N LYS A 971 7.76 -18.96 46.47
CA LYS A 971 7.61 -19.91 47.57
C LYS A 971 7.46 -21.36 47.12
N ILE A 972 7.97 -22.29 47.93
CA ILE A 972 7.85 -23.73 47.81
C ILE A 972 7.40 -24.32 49.15
N VAL A 973 6.60 -25.38 49.11
CA VAL A 973 6.36 -26.28 50.25
C VAL A 973 6.51 -27.72 49.80
N THR A 974 7.39 -28.47 50.47
CA THR A 974 7.67 -29.91 50.24
C THR A 974 7.49 -30.73 51.51
N SER A 975 6.69 -30.25 52.47
CA SER A 975 6.51 -30.87 53.79
C SER A 975 5.57 -32.07 53.83
N PHE A 976 4.86 -32.37 52.74
CA PHE A 976 4.06 -33.58 52.59
C PHE A 976 4.89 -34.66 51.90
N LYS A 977 4.91 -35.87 52.47
CA LYS A 977 5.39 -37.05 51.77
C LYS A 977 4.44 -37.39 50.61
N THR A 978 4.93 -38.12 49.61
CA THR A 978 4.11 -38.83 48.62
C THR A 978 2.89 -39.47 49.29
N ASN A 979 1.70 -39.22 48.73
CA ASN A 979 0.41 -39.73 49.23
C ASN A 979 0.02 -39.32 50.66
N GLN A 980 0.62 -38.27 51.24
CA GLN A 980 0.26 -37.81 52.60
C GLN A 980 -0.99 -36.94 52.61
N TYR A 981 -2.05 -37.41 53.29
CA TYR A 981 -3.28 -36.65 53.48
C TYR A 981 -3.12 -35.50 54.47
N GLY A 982 -3.80 -34.38 54.18
CA GLY A 982 -3.86 -33.20 55.05
C GLY A 982 -5.20 -32.47 54.95
N SER A 983 -6.03 -32.56 55.99
CA SER A 983 -7.34 -31.89 56.02
C SER A 983 -7.19 -30.37 55.85
N LEU A 984 -7.86 -29.80 54.85
CA LEU A 984 -7.79 -28.39 54.46
C LEU A 984 -6.36 -27.88 54.11
N LYS A 985 -5.48 -28.75 53.60
CA LYS A 985 -4.11 -28.38 53.17
C LYS A 985 -3.91 -28.65 51.68
N LEU A 986 -3.31 -27.70 50.96
CA LEU A 986 -3.07 -27.80 49.50
C LEU A 986 -1.92 -28.76 49.10
N GLY A 987 -1.40 -29.55 50.04
CA GLY A 987 -0.29 -30.49 49.79
C GLY A 987 1.06 -29.78 49.65
N ASN A 988 1.92 -30.33 48.81
CA ASN A 988 3.12 -29.63 48.35
C ASN A 988 2.74 -28.60 47.28
N VAL A 989 3.37 -27.43 47.30
CA VAL A 989 3.03 -26.31 46.41
C VAL A 989 4.26 -25.60 45.87
N VAL A 990 4.11 -24.97 44.70
CA VAL A 990 5.06 -24.02 44.12
C VAL A 990 4.31 -22.73 43.78
N ASN A 991 4.87 -21.59 44.14
CA ASN A 991 4.34 -20.26 43.82
C ASN A 991 5.31 -19.52 42.90
N VAL A 992 4.84 -19.11 41.71
CA VAL A 992 5.60 -18.32 40.75
C VAL A 992 5.00 -16.90 40.68
N LYS A 993 5.82 -15.92 41.05
CA LYS A 993 5.53 -14.49 40.88
C LYS A 993 5.98 -14.05 39.51
N SER A 994 5.03 -13.57 38.73
CA SER A 994 5.17 -13.15 37.35
C SER A 994 4.77 -11.67 37.18
N LYS A 995 5.02 -11.14 35.99
CA LYS A 995 4.23 -10.05 35.44
C LYS A 995 3.51 -10.53 34.18
N ASP A 996 2.24 -10.18 34.06
CA ASP A 996 1.46 -10.43 32.86
C ASP A 996 1.97 -9.60 31.67
N LYS A 997 1.43 -9.86 30.48
CA LYS A 997 1.80 -9.12 29.26
C LYS A 997 1.51 -7.61 29.33
N ASN A 998 0.73 -7.17 30.32
CA ASN A 998 0.37 -5.78 30.58
C ASN A 998 1.23 -5.09 31.65
N GLY A 999 2.18 -5.81 32.26
CA GLY A 999 3.10 -5.35 33.31
C GLY A 999 2.55 -5.51 34.73
N ASN A 1000 1.35 -6.06 34.91
CA ASN A 1000 0.70 -6.27 36.20
C ASN A 1000 1.36 -7.45 36.94
N THR A 1001 1.60 -7.33 38.24
CA THR A 1001 2.03 -8.47 39.07
C THR A 1001 0.94 -9.54 39.11
N VAL A 1002 1.33 -10.81 38.92
CA VAL A 1002 0.45 -11.97 39.05
C VAL A 1002 1.22 -13.07 39.77
N TYR A 1003 0.64 -13.66 40.79
CA TYR A 1003 1.17 -14.84 41.48
C TYR A 1003 0.36 -16.07 41.06
N ILE A 1004 1.02 -17.10 40.54
CA ILE A 1004 0.41 -18.39 40.21
C ILE A 1004 0.85 -19.44 41.22
N LEU A 1005 -0.09 -20.15 41.82
CA LEU A 1005 0.14 -21.20 42.81
C LEU A 1005 -0.28 -22.57 42.24
N TYR A 1006 0.67 -23.50 42.15
CA TYR A 1006 0.45 -24.89 41.74
C TYR A 1006 0.44 -25.79 42.99
N CYS A 1007 -0.61 -26.60 43.14
CA CYS A 1007 -0.88 -27.38 44.35
C CYS A 1007 -0.95 -28.90 44.09
N HIS A 1008 -1.02 -29.66 45.19
CA HIS A 1008 -1.12 -31.13 45.20
C HIS A 1008 0.07 -31.83 44.54
N LEU A 1009 1.26 -31.22 44.59
CA LEU A 1009 2.46 -31.75 43.95
C LEU A 1009 3.01 -32.97 44.72
N ASP A 1010 3.75 -33.85 44.05
CA ASP A 1010 4.51 -34.92 44.72
C ASP A 1010 5.97 -34.50 44.90
N GLU A 1011 6.59 -34.05 43.80
CA GLU A 1011 7.99 -33.60 43.71
C GLU A 1011 8.08 -32.17 43.15
N VAL A 1012 9.14 -31.44 43.50
CA VAL A 1012 9.40 -30.07 43.01
C VAL A 1012 10.82 -29.99 42.45
N TYR A 1013 10.95 -29.50 41.22
CA TYR A 1013 12.22 -29.48 40.46
C TYR A 1013 12.98 -28.15 40.53
N VAL A 1014 12.41 -27.14 41.19
CA VAL A 1014 12.90 -25.76 41.23
C VAL A 1014 13.20 -25.30 42.65
N THR A 1015 13.87 -24.16 42.79
CA THR A 1015 14.28 -23.57 44.08
C THR A 1015 13.70 -22.17 44.30
N GLU A 1016 13.51 -21.76 45.55
CA GLU A 1016 13.05 -20.39 45.86
C GLU A 1016 14.07 -19.35 45.36
N GLY A 1017 13.59 -18.33 44.66
CA GLY A 1017 14.41 -17.34 43.96
C GLY A 1017 14.81 -17.74 42.52
N GLN A 1018 14.51 -18.94 42.05
CA GLN A 1018 14.77 -19.33 40.66
C GLN A 1018 13.90 -18.53 39.69
N LYS A 1019 14.52 -17.95 38.66
CA LYS A 1019 13.82 -17.43 37.48
C LYS A 1019 13.45 -18.63 36.59
N VAL A 1020 12.16 -18.86 36.35
CA VAL A 1020 11.61 -19.92 35.49
C VAL A 1020 10.96 -19.34 34.26
N LYS A 1021 10.96 -20.06 33.14
CA LYS A 1021 10.23 -19.70 31.92
C LYS A 1021 8.82 -20.28 31.88
N HIS A 1022 7.92 -19.67 31.11
CA HIS A 1022 6.67 -20.32 30.73
C HIS A 1022 7.01 -21.58 29.89
N GLY A 1023 6.28 -22.67 30.10
CA GLY A 1023 6.61 -23.97 29.51
C GLY A 1023 7.85 -24.65 30.11
N GLU A 1024 8.55 -24.05 31.09
CA GLU A 1024 9.62 -24.72 31.83
C GLU A 1024 9.01 -25.72 32.83
N LYS A 1025 9.58 -26.92 32.92
CA LYS A 1025 9.17 -27.94 33.89
C LYS A 1025 9.55 -27.50 35.30
N ILE A 1026 8.57 -27.44 36.22
CA ILE A 1026 8.77 -26.94 37.59
C ILE A 1026 8.49 -27.95 38.70
N ALA A 1027 7.62 -28.94 38.47
CA ALA A 1027 7.20 -29.91 39.49
C ALA A 1027 6.61 -31.18 38.87
N LEU A 1028 6.29 -32.17 39.71
CA LEU A 1028 5.48 -33.34 39.37
C LEU A 1028 4.11 -33.23 40.06
N SER A 1029 3.02 -33.41 39.32
CA SER A 1029 1.67 -33.49 39.91
C SER A 1029 1.60 -34.68 40.86
N GLY A 1030 0.89 -34.58 41.97
CA GLY A 1030 0.85 -35.62 42.99
C GLY A 1030 -0.53 -35.89 43.58
N SER A 1031 -0.50 -36.62 44.69
CA SER A 1031 -1.64 -36.96 45.52
C SER A 1031 -1.35 -36.51 46.95
N THR A 1032 -1.20 -35.19 47.19
CA THR A 1032 -0.80 -34.64 48.51
C THR A 1032 -1.80 -33.63 49.08
N GLY A 1033 -1.89 -33.56 50.41
CA GLY A 1033 -2.81 -32.67 51.11
C GLY A 1033 -4.25 -33.20 51.12
N ASN A 1034 -5.24 -32.34 50.95
CA ASN A 1034 -6.65 -32.75 50.92
C ASN A 1034 -7.04 -33.51 49.64
N ALA A 1035 -6.21 -33.44 48.59
CA ALA A 1035 -6.37 -34.25 47.38
C ALA A 1035 -5.90 -35.70 47.54
N SER A 1036 -5.13 -36.03 48.58
CA SER A 1036 -4.48 -37.34 48.69
C SER A 1036 -5.47 -38.52 48.78
N ASP A 1037 -5.40 -39.44 47.81
CA ASP A 1037 -6.24 -40.64 47.73
C ASP A 1037 -6.15 -41.49 49.02
N GLY A 1038 -7.29 -41.69 49.67
CA GLY A 1038 -7.40 -42.44 50.93
C GLY A 1038 -7.11 -43.93 50.84
N SER A 1039 -6.89 -44.49 49.65
CA SER A 1039 -6.47 -45.87 49.44
C SER A 1039 -4.95 -46.06 49.43
N LEU A 1040 -4.17 -44.99 49.38
CA LEU A 1040 -2.71 -45.04 49.24
C LEU A 1040 -1.96 -44.88 50.59
N PRO A 1041 -0.67 -45.31 50.67
CA PRO A 1041 0.14 -45.14 51.88
C PRO A 1041 0.21 -43.68 52.32
N ASN A 1042 0.12 -43.39 53.63
CA ASN A 1042 -0.02 -42.02 54.20
C ASN A 1042 -1.37 -41.31 53.90
N GLY A 1043 -2.28 -41.93 53.13
CA GLY A 1043 -3.65 -41.46 52.94
C GLY A 1043 -4.54 -41.70 54.17
N VAL A 1044 -5.78 -41.22 54.11
CA VAL A 1044 -6.81 -41.48 55.13
C VAL A 1044 -8.06 -42.06 54.46
N SER A 1045 -8.44 -43.28 54.83
CA SER A 1045 -9.59 -43.99 54.24
C SER A 1045 -10.87 -43.15 54.27
N GLY A 1046 -11.60 -43.15 53.16
CA GLY A 1046 -12.80 -42.33 52.96
C GLY A 1046 -12.54 -40.83 52.77
N ARG A 1047 -11.29 -40.41 52.53
CA ARG A 1047 -10.90 -39.04 52.18
C ARG A 1047 -10.09 -39.02 50.86
N GLY A 1048 -9.83 -37.81 50.36
CA GLY A 1048 -9.02 -37.60 49.16
C GLY A 1048 -9.82 -37.48 47.87
N ILE A 1049 -9.06 -37.40 46.77
CA ILE A 1049 -9.55 -37.46 45.40
C ILE A 1049 -9.06 -38.79 44.83
N LYS A 1050 -9.95 -39.52 44.15
CA LYS A 1050 -9.59 -40.82 43.57
C LYS A 1050 -8.59 -40.65 42.42
N LYS A 1051 -7.75 -41.68 42.24
CA LYS A 1051 -6.77 -41.80 41.16
C LYS A 1051 -7.25 -41.41 39.75
N GLU A 1052 -8.47 -41.75 39.34
CA GLU A 1052 -9.00 -41.36 38.03
C GLU A 1052 -9.20 -39.84 37.85
N ASN A 1053 -9.34 -39.09 38.95
CA ASN A 1053 -9.69 -37.66 38.99
C ASN A 1053 -8.56 -36.75 39.50
N TRP A 1054 -7.35 -37.29 39.73
CA TRP A 1054 -6.17 -36.53 40.16
C TRP A 1054 -5.85 -35.35 39.25
N HIS A 1055 -5.37 -34.26 39.84
CA HIS A 1055 -5.23 -32.97 39.20
C HIS A 1055 -4.17 -32.09 39.88
N VAL A 1056 -3.63 -31.13 39.12
CA VAL A 1056 -3.00 -29.96 39.72
C VAL A 1056 -4.06 -28.90 39.89
N HIS A 1057 -4.24 -28.43 41.13
CA HIS A 1057 -5.06 -27.27 41.43
C HIS A 1057 -4.23 -26.00 41.24
N ILE A 1058 -4.73 -25.06 40.44
CA ILE A 1058 -4.02 -23.82 40.08
C ILE A 1058 -4.81 -22.62 40.61
N GLU A 1059 -4.22 -21.80 41.49
CA GLU A 1059 -4.77 -20.50 41.91
C GLU A 1059 -4.00 -19.33 41.27
N ALA A 1060 -4.64 -18.16 41.15
CA ALA A 1060 -4.01 -16.90 40.74
C ALA A 1060 -4.46 -15.72 41.62
N CYS A 1061 -3.56 -14.77 41.90
CA CYS A 1061 -3.89 -13.48 42.55
C CYS A 1061 -2.95 -12.34 42.12
N ALA A 1062 -3.32 -11.10 42.43
CA ALA A 1062 -2.56 -9.90 42.05
C ALA A 1062 -1.51 -9.45 43.10
N ASP A 1063 -1.73 -9.74 44.38
CA ASP A 1063 -1.00 -9.13 45.50
C ASP A 1063 -0.04 -10.10 46.24
N GLY A 1064 -0.22 -11.42 46.07
CA GLY A 1064 0.56 -12.45 46.76
C GLY A 1064 0.12 -12.68 48.20
N ALA A 1065 -1.08 -12.23 48.61
CA ALA A 1065 -1.58 -12.36 49.98
C ALA A 1065 -1.80 -13.83 50.37
N GLY A 1066 -0.77 -14.44 50.96
CA GLY A 1066 -0.70 -15.86 51.29
C GLY A 1066 0.01 -16.67 50.22
N LEU A 1067 1.35 -16.65 50.21
CA LEU A 1067 2.17 -17.31 49.19
C LEU A 1067 2.01 -18.85 49.10
N VAL A 1068 1.28 -19.48 50.02
CA VAL A 1068 0.98 -20.92 50.02
C VAL A 1068 -0.52 -21.25 49.95
N THR A 1069 -1.38 -20.23 49.92
CA THR A 1069 -2.83 -20.28 49.63
C THR A 1069 -3.37 -18.85 49.66
N PHE A 1070 -4.04 -18.39 48.61
CA PHE A 1070 -4.37 -16.96 48.51
C PHE A 1070 -5.59 -16.54 49.34
N PHE A 1071 -5.58 -15.33 49.87
CA PHE A 1071 -6.68 -14.75 50.64
C PHE A 1071 -7.28 -13.51 49.94
N GLY A 1072 -8.43 -13.04 50.44
CA GLY A 1072 -9.01 -11.77 50.02
C GLY A 1072 -9.76 -11.79 48.67
N LYS A 1073 -10.01 -10.58 48.19
CA LYS A 1073 -10.81 -10.25 46.98
C LYS A 1073 -9.97 -10.21 45.70
N ASP A 1074 -8.65 -10.11 45.83
CA ASP A 1074 -7.69 -9.81 44.75
C ASP A 1074 -7.20 -11.08 44.02
N ARG A 1075 -8.02 -12.13 44.09
CA ARG A 1075 -7.90 -13.38 43.32
C ARG A 1075 -8.27 -13.14 41.86
N LEU A 1076 -7.59 -13.83 40.97
CA LEU A 1076 -7.72 -13.70 39.51
C LEU A 1076 -8.17 -15.04 38.92
N GLN A 1077 -8.83 -15.01 37.76
CA GLN A 1077 -9.24 -16.22 37.05
C GLN A 1077 -8.00 -16.90 36.43
N PRO A 1078 -7.60 -18.13 36.85
CA PRO A 1078 -6.37 -18.75 36.35
C PRO A 1078 -6.40 -19.03 34.85
N GLU A 1079 -7.58 -19.29 34.29
CA GLU A 1079 -7.80 -19.50 32.86
C GLU A 1079 -7.36 -18.32 32.00
N ASP A 1080 -7.31 -17.08 32.50
CA ASP A 1080 -6.78 -15.94 31.75
C ASP A 1080 -5.30 -16.13 31.40
N TYR A 1081 -4.55 -16.80 32.29
CA TYR A 1081 -3.10 -17.04 32.24
C TYR A 1081 -2.72 -18.42 31.69
N MET A 1082 -3.69 -19.21 31.21
CA MET A 1082 -3.45 -20.46 30.47
C MET A 1082 -3.40 -20.21 28.96
N LYS A 1083 -2.78 -21.11 28.19
CA LYS A 1083 -2.82 -21.08 26.71
C LYS A 1083 -4.16 -21.62 26.20
N THR A 1084 -4.57 -22.78 26.70
CA THR A 1084 -5.86 -23.39 26.38
C THR A 1084 -7.00 -22.65 27.09
N LYS A 1085 -8.11 -22.42 26.38
CA LYS A 1085 -9.35 -21.81 26.91
C LYS A 1085 -10.49 -22.82 26.83
N PHE A 1086 -11.48 -22.71 27.73
CA PHE A 1086 -12.55 -23.70 27.87
C PHE A 1086 -13.95 -23.12 27.59
N ASP A 1087 -14.78 -23.89 26.87
CA ASP A 1087 -16.17 -23.54 26.54
C ASP A 1087 -17.08 -23.46 27.78
N THR A 1088 -18.38 -23.21 27.60
CA THR A 1088 -19.36 -23.17 28.71
C THR A 1088 -19.60 -24.53 29.39
N ASN A 1089 -19.04 -25.62 28.88
CA ASN A 1089 -19.20 -26.99 29.39
C ASN A 1089 -17.89 -27.51 30.04
N GLY A 1090 -16.78 -26.80 29.90
CA GLY A 1090 -15.45 -27.20 30.36
C GLY A 1090 -14.62 -28.00 29.34
N ASN A 1091 -14.99 -27.97 28.06
CA ASN A 1091 -14.22 -28.57 26.97
C ASN A 1091 -13.21 -27.57 26.40
N ALA A 1092 -12.02 -28.04 26.01
CA ALA A 1092 -11.01 -27.20 25.37
C ALA A 1092 -11.50 -26.68 24.01
N ILE A 1093 -11.37 -25.37 23.81
CA ILE A 1093 -11.63 -24.70 22.52
C ILE A 1093 -10.41 -24.90 21.63
N LYS A 1094 -10.63 -25.37 20.39
CA LYS A 1094 -9.60 -25.56 19.36
C LYS A 1094 -9.49 -24.35 18.44
#